data_AF-A0A8H3ZT33-F1
#
_entry.id   AF-A0A8H3ZT33-F1
#
_cell.length_a   1.000
_cell.length_b   1.000
_cell.length_c   1.000
_cell.angle_alpha   90.00
_cell.angle_beta   90.00
_cell.angle_gamma   90.00
#
_symmetry.space_group_name_H-M   'P 1'
#
loop_
_entity.id
_entity.type
_entity.pdbx_description
1 polymer ?
#
loop_
_entity_poly.entity_id
_entity_poly.type
_entity_poly.pdbx_seq_one_letter_code
_entity_poly.pdbx_strand_id
1 'polypeptide(L)'
;MVTESEARAIYASAIHFDGLNIANWGRDIFESWHKGGITGVSCTCSLWEGLRGSLANVVQWKRWFEEHSDLIVQAHTVADIRAAKEAGKTAVLLSWQNTSGIEDQLDYLRVFRDLGVRKMQLTYNTQNYSGCGYTEARDSGLTGFGREVIDEMAQLGIVCDLSHVGPQTSEDVIVYAPDGKPPCFSHILPGGLVDHPRNKSDQLIKLIGSKGGFVGLSQFGPHMPKGNDSTIDDYVDVLDYVIGLIGEDLVGIGSDSSEGHARPSEFLEWCNKDKGYARRLTPWGSQKVVKPLGPLADRAELAVAMSKKGWSEEKMKKVLGENWLKYLEKIIGSVVSWDGGQHQAIVLSASPMSKNPYLTIDLVDDQQHLVNESTGYTWPEALNRIYPQDDSQPWTIQLKNRSGYSIGAWNYTDYCIDGGLFYWSDRLYECATFALSSYLVQEKGYRITAENAQELNQSFNVSDLRIFDGTGVFKQMFSCTQASCQGPDSEEGRRLEDQFGPCGIDTSQLAYNGGNPSGFLSSLEPLCLQVTREPEPDIAGPGITMSYFLQIALGAWFILFSVLIPRDPKASLVAKAARTLRRLRKRSRRQGSPREGRTESFLQSLQASRFSVALFSTVVEFQEAQVFFTLAVQLASISMIVFNDSISAIRIDWRAANVFQMGNTFVVLLVQAELQRRNMHWWYAYLLTLIVSVFCLTIQRLGRENKYYGFKTLSECGDSYTESILETCRFRSSGFGGYSIEYLSDTMFATVIIGITFISFDQIAQTPQIRDWVDGRMEAWRRKSRVGKWILKTWSLFWSFLWFGMNCVLLWLLAETTEAILREVGGTLRKKDKWTFGQIVAVLLWAPVVFKYFYLNIFGVKEGVGNRIDSHYKVVRKGDDKPSQQSTDQIPLTSTGYKNVPNNEDGREHGGLEDPRTPKWGRQHSASSRDGASSVGITEPQSFPWSNSR
;
A
#
# COMPACT_ATOMS: atom_id res chain seq x y z
N MET A 1 -60.58 -3.40 -33.93
CA MET A 1 -59.29 -2.71 -34.10
C MET A 1 -59.30 -1.51 -33.18
N VAL A 2 -58.21 -1.27 -32.45
CA VAL A 2 -58.07 -0.11 -31.56
C VAL A 2 -58.09 1.16 -32.41
N THR A 3 -58.98 2.10 -32.13
CA THR A 3 -59.05 3.41 -32.80
C THR A 3 -57.91 4.32 -32.33
N GLU A 4 -57.59 5.39 -33.07
CA GLU A 4 -56.52 6.31 -32.65
C GLU A 4 -56.81 6.98 -31.28
N SER A 5 -58.08 7.29 -30.98
CA SER A 5 -58.48 7.84 -29.69
C SER A 5 -58.33 6.82 -28.56
N GLU A 6 -58.73 5.57 -28.78
CA GLU A 6 -58.52 4.48 -27.82
C GLU A 6 -57.02 4.22 -27.60
N ALA A 7 -56.21 4.27 -28.67
CA ALA A 7 -54.77 4.08 -28.60
C ALA A 7 -54.10 5.12 -27.68
N ARG A 8 -54.49 6.39 -27.79
CA ARG A 8 -53.98 7.45 -26.90
C ARG A 8 -54.45 7.27 -25.46
N ALA A 9 -55.67 6.78 -25.23
CA ALA A 9 -56.16 6.47 -23.89
C ALA A 9 -55.42 5.27 -23.27
N ILE A 10 -55.12 4.24 -24.06
CA ILE A 10 -54.27 3.11 -23.68
C ILE A 10 -52.87 3.62 -23.32
N TYR A 11 -52.29 4.47 -24.16
CA TYR A 11 -50.99 5.08 -23.88
C TYR A 11 -51.01 5.83 -22.54
N ALA A 12 -51.98 6.70 -22.30
CA ALA A 12 -52.04 7.49 -21.06
C ALA A 12 -52.11 6.61 -19.79
N SER A 13 -52.88 5.52 -19.85
CA SER A 13 -53.09 4.60 -18.71
C SER A 13 -52.00 3.55 -18.53
N ALA A 14 -51.23 3.22 -19.57
CA ALA A 14 -50.19 2.18 -19.52
C ALA A 14 -48.92 2.64 -18.77
N ILE A 15 -48.13 1.65 -18.35
CA ILE A 15 -46.73 1.85 -17.93
C ILE A 15 -45.86 2.00 -19.19
N HIS A 16 -45.08 3.07 -19.22
CA HIS A 16 -44.08 3.31 -20.27
C HIS A 16 -42.69 3.22 -19.68
N PHE A 17 -41.91 2.23 -20.11
CA PHE A 17 -40.53 2.06 -19.67
C PHE A 17 -39.58 2.16 -20.85
N ASP A 18 -38.71 3.18 -20.82
CA ASP A 18 -37.65 3.35 -21.80
C ASP A 18 -36.36 2.68 -21.33
N GLY A 19 -35.96 1.62 -22.04
CA GLY A 19 -34.82 0.78 -21.74
C GLY A 19 -33.45 1.45 -21.84
N LEU A 20 -33.33 2.62 -22.48
CA LEU A 20 -32.07 3.38 -22.50
C LEU A 20 -32.28 4.85 -22.90
N ASN A 21 -31.70 5.76 -22.11
CA ASN A 21 -31.61 7.18 -22.42
C ASN A 21 -30.21 7.75 -22.09
N ILE A 22 -29.75 8.71 -22.90
CA ILE A 22 -28.48 9.47 -22.79
C ILE A 22 -28.69 10.97 -23.05
N ALA A 23 -29.88 11.51 -22.76
CA ALA A 23 -30.19 12.93 -22.93
C ALA A 23 -29.28 13.83 -22.06
N ASN A 24 -29.32 15.13 -22.34
CA ASN A 24 -28.60 16.13 -21.57
C ASN A 24 -29.41 16.47 -20.31
N TRP A 25 -29.10 15.80 -19.21
CA TRP A 25 -29.92 15.83 -17.99
C TRP A 25 -30.12 17.26 -17.46
N GLY A 26 -31.38 17.57 -17.17
CA GLY A 26 -31.83 18.88 -16.73
C GLY A 26 -33.34 18.88 -16.53
N ARG A 27 -33.86 19.90 -15.85
CA ARG A 27 -35.29 20.02 -15.56
C ARG A 27 -36.16 19.98 -16.81
N ASP A 28 -35.69 20.55 -17.91
CA ASP A 28 -36.34 20.54 -19.23
C ASP A 28 -36.54 19.12 -19.79
N ILE A 29 -35.55 18.24 -19.61
CA ILE A 29 -35.67 16.82 -19.96
C ILE A 29 -36.66 16.11 -19.05
N PHE A 30 -36.63 16.39 -17.74
CA PHE A 30 -37.53 15.79 -16.77
C PHE A 30 -38.99 16.19 -17.00
N GLU A 31 -39.24 17.45 -17.35
CA GLU A 31 -40.55 17.95 -17.80
C GLU A 31 -40.97 17.29 -19.11
N SER A 32 -40.04 17.07 -20.04
CA SER A 32 -40.32 16.38 -21.31
C SER A 32 -40.70 14.92 -21.10
N TRP A 33 -40.06 14.20 -20.17
CA TRP A 33 -40.48 12.85 -19.77
C TRP A 33 -41.90 12.84 -19.20
N HIS A 34 -42.19 13.76 -18.28
CA HIS A 34 -43.51 13.86 -17.67
C HIS A 34 -44.59 14.17 -18.72
N LYS A 35 -44.35 15.15 -19.60
CA LYS A 35 -45.25 15.51 -20.70
C LYS A 35 -45.44 14.35 -21.69
N GLY A 36 -44.38 13.58 -21.96
CA GLY A 36 -44.43 12.39 -22.80
C GLY A 36 -45.13 11.18 -22.18
N GLY A 37 -45.53 11.25 -20.91
CA GLY A 37 -46.15 10.15 -20.17
C GLY A 37 -45.18 9.00 -19.86
N ILE A 38 -43.87 9.25 -19.91
CA ILE A 38 -42.84 8.24 -19.60
C ILE A 38 -42.91 7.93 -18.10
N THR A 39 -43.09 6.66 -17.77
CA THR A 39 -43.27 6.21 -16.39
C THR A 39 -41.94 5.86 -15.74
N GLY A 40 -41.08 5.17 -16.50
CA GLY A 40 -39.75 4.79 -16.05
C GLY A 40 -38.73 4.91 -17.16
N VAL A 41 -37.49 5.19 -16.80
CA VAL A 41 -36.38 5.33 -17.74
C VAL A 41 -35.11 4.72 -17.15
N SER A 42 -34.40 3.95 -17.98
CA SER A 42 -33.04 3.52 -17.68
C SER A 42 -32.05 4.60 -18.12
N CYS A 43 -31.56 5.39 -17.18
CA CYS A 43 -30.67 6.51 -17.46
C CYS A 43 -29.21 6.10 -17.42
N THR A 44 -28.48 6.45 -18.47
CA THR A 44 -27.03 6.23 -18.50
C THR A 44 -26.33 7.23 -17.59
N CYS A 45 -25.54 6.73 -16.63
CA CYS A 45 -24.71 7.54 -15.74
C CYS A 45 -23.22 7.15 -15.76
N SER A 46 -22.81 6.26 -16.68
CA SER A 46 -21.40 5.99 -16.99
C SER A 46 -21.26 5.38 -18.38
N LEU A 47 -20.21 5.78 -19.11
CA LEU A 47 -19.91 5.39 -20.49
C LEU A 47 -18.42 5.05 -20.70
N TRP A 48 -17.51 5.97 -20.33
CA TRP A 48 -16.06 5.79 -20.45
C TRP A 48 -15.32 6.03 -19.13
N GLU A 49 -16.01 6.59 -18.15
CA GLU A 49 -15.47 6.95 -16.85
C GLU A 49 -14.92 5.71 -16.11
N GLY A 50 -13.82 5.90 -15.38
CA GLY A 50 -13.36 4.97 -14.34
C GLY A 50 -14.04 5.27 -13.00
N LEU A 51 -13.59 4.64 -11.92
CA LEU A 51 -14.27 4.65 -10.61
C LEU A 51 -14.72 6.05 -10.16
N ARG A 52 -13.78 7.00 -10.13
CA ARG A 52 -14.04 8.37 -9.62
C ARG A 52 -15.08 9.11 -10.45
N GLY A 53 -15.04 8.97 -11.78
CA GLY A 53 -15.98 9.65 -12.66
C GLY A 53 -17.38 9.04 -12.54
N SER A 54 -17.46 7.71 -12.51
CA SER A 54 -18.73 7.02 -12.31
C SER A 54 -19.37 7.34 -10.95
N LEU A 55 -18.57 7.44 -9.89
CA LEU A 55 -19.04 7.89 -8.57
C LEU A 55 -19.54 9.35 -8.61
N ALA A 56 -18.80 10.25 -9.26
CA ALA A 56 -19.22 11.65 -9.39
C ALA A 56 -20.57 11.78 -10.13
N ASN A 57 -20.79 10.97 -11.17
CA ASN A 57 -22.05 10.95 -11.90
C ASN A 57 -23.20 10.45 -11.01
N VAL A 58 -22.96 9.43 -10.17
CA VAL A 58 -23.97 8.95 -9.20
C VAL A 58 -24.29 10.04 -8.17
N VAL A 59 -23.28 10.73 -7.65
CA VAL A 59 -23.48 11.87 -6.72
C VAL A 59 -24.33 12.96 -7.37
N GLN A 60 -24.08 13.28 -8.65
CA GLN A 60 -24.89 14.26 -9.36
C GLN A 60 -26.35 13.81 -9.52
N TRP A 61 -26.58 12.53 -9.81
CA TRP A 61 -27.94 11.97 -9.85
C TRP A 61 -28.66 12.06 -8.51
N LYS A 62 -27.96 11.79 -7.40
CA LYS A 62 -28.53 11.95 -6.05
C LYS A 62 -29.02 13.39 -5.82
N ARG A 63 -28.23 14.39 -6.21
CA ARG A 63 -28.64 15.81 -6.14
C ARG A 63 -29.87 16.09 -6.99
N TRP A 64 -29.94 15.60 -8.22
CA TRP A 64 -31.11 15.81 -9.07
C TRP A 64 -32.39 15.17 -8.51
N PHE A 65 -32.29 14.03 -7.81
CA PHE A 65 -33.45 13.45 -7.13
C PHE A 65 -33.96 14.33 -5.99
N GLU A 66 -33.07 15.03 -5.29
CA GLU A 66 -33.44 15.98 -4.23
C GLU A 66 -34.04 17.27 -4.85
N GLU A 67 -33.33 17.87 -5.80
CA GLU A 67 -33.67 19.16 -6.43
C GLU A 67 -34.94 19.10 -7.29
N HIS A 68 -35.21 17.95 -7.92
CA HIS A 68 -36.33 17.74 -8.84
C HIS A 68 -37.28 16.64 -8.36
N SER A 69 -37.42 16.52 -7.03
CA SER A 69 -38.31 15.55 -6.39
C SER A 69 -39.79 15.74 -6.75
N ASP A 70 -40.18 16.86 -7.37
CA ASP A 70 -41.49 17.11 -7.96
C ASP A 70 -41.73 16.28 -9.23
N LEU A 71 -40.68 15.98 -10.00
CA LEU A 71 -40.76 15.36 -11.33
C LEU A 71 -40.22 13.92 -11.36
N ILE A 72 -39.14 13.65 -10.63
CA ILE A 72 -38.41 12.38 -10.72
C ILE A 72 -38.20 11.72 -9.36
N VAL A 73 -38.02 10.40 -9.38
CA VAL A 73 -37.65 9.59 -8.22
C VAL A 73 -36.69 8.49 -8.64
N GLN A 74 -35.76 8.11 -7.78
CA GLN A 74 -34.91 6.96 -8.04
C GLN A 74 -35.70 5.66 -7.91
N ALA A 75 -35.58 4.77 -8.90
CA ALA A 75 -36.11 3.42 -8.82
C ALA A 75 -35.01 2.44 -8.44
N HIS A 76 -35.26 1.67 -7.37
CA HIS A 76 -34.45 0.52 -6.98
C HIS A 76 -35.11 -0.79 -7.38
N THR A 77 -36.43 -0.80 -7.54
CA THR A 77 -37.27 -1.95 -7.87
C THR A 77 -38.40 -1.61 -8.82
N VAL A 78 -39.11 -2.64 -9.28
CA VAL A 78 -40.32 -2.49 -10.11
C VAL A 78 -41.47 -1.83 -9.36
N ALA A 79 -41.56 -2.05 -8.04
CA ALA A 79 -42.55 -1.39 -7.20
C ALA A 79 -42.37 0.14 -7.21
N ASP A 80 -41.13 0.63 -7.17
CA ASP A 80 -40.84 2.06 -7.26
C ASP A 80 -41.32 2.67 -8.59
N ILE A 81 -41.19 1.92 -9.69
CA ILE A 81 -41.66 2.37 -11.02
C ILE A 81 -43.19 2.47 -11.04
N ARG A 82 -43.89 1.51 -10.45
CA ARG A 82 -45.36 1.55 -10.35
C ARG A 82 -45.82 2.68 -9.43
N ALA A 83 -45.17 2.85 -8.28
CA ALA A 83 -45.45 3.94 -7.35
C ALA A 83 -45.20 5.32 -7.99
N ALA A 84 -44.16 5.46 -8.82
CA ALA A 84 -43.91 6.69 -9.56
C ALA A 84 -45.06 7.03 -10.52
N LYS A 85 -45.63 6.04 -11.22
CA LYS A 85 -46.82 6.25 -12.08
C LYS A 85 -47.98 6.82 -11.27
N GLU A 86 -48.28 6.20 -10.13
CA GLU A 86 -49.39 6.60 -9.26
C GLU A 86 -49.19 8.01 -8.69
N ALA A 87 -47.94 8.35 -8.37
CA ALA A 87 -47.56 9.68 -7.89
C ALA A 87 -47.43 10.73 -9.01
N GLY A 88 -47.63 10.37 -10.28
CA GLY A 88 -47.44 11.28 -11.42
C GLY A 88 -45.98 11.69 -11.65
N LYS A 89 -45.01 10.87 -11.27
CA LYS A 89 -43.57 11.12 -11.43
C LYS A 89 -42.93 10.13 -12.41
N THR A 90 -41.73 10.46 -12.88
CA THR A 90 -40.91 9.53 -13.68
C THR A 90 -39.91 8.81 -12.78
N ALA A 91 -39.92 7.48 -12.79
CA ALA A 91 -38.94 6.64 -12.12
C ALA A 91 -37.64 6.55 -12.93
N VAL A 92 -36.51 6.79 -12.29
CA VAL A 92 -35.19 6.71 -12.92
C VAL A 92 -34.43 5.50 -12.38
N LEU A 93 -34.20 4.52 -13.25
CA LEU A 93 -33.33 3.38 -12.99
C LEU A 93 -31.91 3.75 -13.42
N LEU A 94 -30.99 3.92 -12.46
CA LEU A 94 -29.59 4.24 -12.79
C LEU A 94 -28.92 3.06 -13.50
N SER A 95 -28.32 3.36 -14.65
CA SER A 95 -27.70 2.36 -15.51
C SER A 95 -26.38 2.82 -16.11
N TRP A 96 -25.49 1.88 -16.39
CA TRP A 96 -24.20 2.14 -17.05
C TRP A 96 -24.16 1.49 -18.41
N GLN A 97 -23.47 2.13 -19.35
CA GLN A 97 -23.18 1.57 -20.65
C GLN A 97 -21.80 0.92 -20.75
N ASN A 98 -21.04 0.87 -19.65
CA ASN A 98 -19.75 0.23 -19.60
C ASN A 98 -19.45 -0.24 -18.18
N THR A 99 -18.67 -1.32 -18.06
CA THR A 99 -18.13 -1.76 -16.78
C THR A 99 -16.80 -1.09 -16.44
N SER A 100 -16.30 -0.14 -17.23
CA SER A 100 -15.04 0.56 -16.96
C SER A 100 -14.95 1.18 -15.55
N GLY A 101 -16.08 1.62 -14.99
CA GLY A 101 -16.16 2.19 -13.64
C GLY A 101 -15.88 1.20 -12.50
N ILE A 102 -15.94 -0.11 -12.75
CA ILE A 102 -15.57 -1.14 -11.75
C ILE A 102 -14.06 -1.44 -11.79
N GLU A 103 -13.36 -0.94 -12.82
CA GLU A 103 -11.94 -1.18 -13.04
C GLU A 103 -11.62 -2.68 -13.04
N ASP A 104 -10.72 -3.14 -12.17
CA ASP A 104 -10.36 -4.54 -11.97
C ASP A 104 -10.87 -5.10 -10.62
N GLN A 105 -11.89 -4.48 -10.03
CA GLN A 105 -12.41 -4.79 -8.68
C GLN A 105 -13.89 -5.23 -8.74
N LEU A 106 -14.16 -6.50 -8.42
CA LEU A 106 -15.53 -7.04 -8.38
C LEU A 106 -16.39 -6.38 -7.29
N ASP A 107 -15.79 -6.07 -6.13
CA ASP A 107 -16.49 -5.46 -4.99
C ASP A 107 -17.16 -4.12 -5.32
N TYR A 108 -16.68 -3.42 -6.35
CA TYR A 108 -17.29 -2.16 -6.80
C TYR A 108 -18.69 -2.38 -7.38
N LEU A 109 -19.01 -3.55 -7.91
CA LEU A 109 -20.38 -3.88 -8.34
C LEU A 109 -21.36 -3.77 -7.17
N ARG A 110 -20.98 -4.25 -5.98
CA ARG A 110 -21.79 -4.15 -4.75
C ARG A 110 -21.95 -2.71 -4.31
N VAL A 111 -20.85 -1.95 -4.27
CA VAL A 111 -20.87 -0.52 -3.93
C VAL A 111 -21.84 0.24 -4.84
N PHE A 112 -21.72 0.08 -6.15
CA PHE A 112 -22.60 0.78 -7.10
C PHE A 112 -24.03 0.27 -7.08
N ARG A 113 -24.25 -1.02 -6.79
CA ARG A 113 -25.59 -1.54 -6.49
C ARG A 113 -26.18 -0.85 -5.26
N ASP A 114 -25.45 -0.68 -4.18
CA ASP A 114 -25.99 -0.05 -2.96
C ASP A 114 -26.26 1.43 -3.17
N LEU A 115 -25.45 2.10 -3.99
CA LEU A 115 -25.72 3.47 -4.44
C LEU A 115 -26.92 3.58 -5.41
N GLY A 116 -27.44 2.46 -5.90
CA GLY A 116 -28.69 2.37 -6.65
C GLY A 116 -28.54 2.17 -8.16
N VAL A 117 -27.35 1.80 -8.64
CA VAL A 117 -27.16 1.32 -10.03
C VAL A 117 -27.78 -0.07 -10.15
N ARG A 118 -28.58 -0.31 -11.19
CA ARG A 118 -29.36 -1.55 -11.37
C ARG A 118 -29.13 -2.25 -12.70
N LYS A 119 -28.45 -1.60 -13.64
CA LYS A 119 -28.11 -2.17 -14.95
C LYS A 119 -26.72 -1.72 -15.37
N MET A 120 -25.92 -2.64 -15.90
CA MET A 120 -24.62 -2.31 -16.50
C MET A 120 -24.45 -3.05 -17.82
N GLN A 121 -24.02 -2.34 -18.85
CA GLN A 121 -23.60 -2.94 -20.11
C GLN A 121 -22.14 -3.36 -20.03
N LEU A 122 -21.83 -4.56 -20.51
CA LEU A 122 -20.53 -5.19 -20.28
C LEU A 122 -19.37 -4.38 -20.90
N THR A 123 -19.55 -3.86 -22.11
CA THR A 123 -18.56 -3.06 -22.84
C THR A 123 -19.21 -1.91 -23.59
N TYR A 124 -18.49 -0.83 -23.82
CA TYR A 124 -18.92 0.24 -24.73
C TYR A 124 -18.00 0.35 -25.93
N ASN A 125 -18.46 -0.12 -27.10
CA ASN A 125 -17.80 -0.10 -28.41
C ASN A 125 -16.48 -0.88 -28.51
N THR A 126 -15.53 -0.71 -27.59
CA THR A 126 -14.19 -1.30 -27.62
C THR A 126 -13.92 -2.27 -26.47
N GLN A 127 -12.74 -2.89 -26.48
CA GLN A 127 -12.34 -3.86 -25.46
C GLN A 127 -12.12 -3.21 -24.08
N ASN A 128 -12.57 -3.89 -23.02
CA ASN A 128 -12.27 -3.61 -21.61
C ASN A 128 -11.89 -4.91 -20.87
N TYR A 129 -11.84 -4.88 -19.53
CA TYR A 129 -11.49 -6.06 -18.73
C TYR A 129 -12.53 -7.19 -18.80
N SER A 130 -13.78 -6.87 -19.08
CA SER A 130 -14.91 -7.80 -19.06
C SER A 130 -15.13 -8.49 -20.41
N GLY A 131 -14.78 -7.85 -21.52
CA GLY A 131 -14.98 -8.42 -22.85
C GLY A 131 -14.65 -7.44 -23.96
N CYS A 132 -15.17 -7.71 -25.16
CA CYS A 132 -14.92 -6.90 -26.34
C CYS A 132 -16.19 -6.26 -26.91
N GLY A 133 -16.12 -4.98 -27.26
CA GLY A 133 -17.16 -4.28 -27.98
C GLY A 133 -17.10 -4.51 -29.50
N TYR A 134 -18.17 -4.13 -30.20
CA TYR A 134 -18.36 -4.43 -31.63
C TYR A 134 -17.48 -3.62 -32.60
N THR A 135 -16.80 -2.56 -32.15
CA THR A 135 -15.94 -1.73 -33.02
C THR A 135 -14.47 -2.14 -32.99
N GLU A 136 -14.11 -3.17 -32.21
CA GLU A 136 -12.78 -3.77 -32.30
C GLU A 136 -12.64 -4.61 -33.55
N ALA A 137 -11.43 -4.60 -34.12
CA ALA A 137 -11.12 -5.40 -35.31
C ALA A 137 -11.23 -6.91 -35.02
N ARG A 138 -11.04 -7.31 -33.77
CA ARG A 138 -11.19 -8.68 -33.29
C ARG A 138 -11.94 -8.69 -31.97
N ASP A 139 -13.12 -9.29 -31.98
CA ASP A 139 -13.85 -9.65 -30.77
C ASP A 139 -13.12 -10.81 -30.06
N SER A 140 -12.56 -10.53 -28.89
CA SER A 140 -11.79 -11.49 -28.10
C SER A 140 -12.65 -12.47 -27.29
N GLY A 141 -13.97 -12.26 -27.26
CA GLY A 141 -14.89 -13.04 -26.45
C GLY A 141 -14.94 -12.58 -24.98
N LEU A 142 -15.74 -13.30 -24.19
CA LEU A 142 -15.87 -13.07 -22.76
C LEU A 142 -14.57 -13.45 -22.02
N THR A 143 -14.00 -12.53 -21.26
CA THR A 143 -12.75 -12.77 -20.52
C THR A 143 -12.98 -13.61 -19.26
N GLY A 144 -11.90 -14.06 -18.62
CA GLY A 144 -11.98 -14.71 -17.30
C GLY A 144 -12.59 -13.79 -16.24
N PHE A 145 -12.10 -12.56 -16.12
CA PHE A 145 -12.66 -11.56 -15.21
C PHE A 145 -14.11 -11.21 -15.55
N GLY A 146 -14.46 -11.12 -16.83
CA GLY A 146 -15.83 -10.86 -17.28
C GLY A 146 -16.83 -11.93 -16.84
N ARG A 147 -16.41 -13.20 -16.72
CA ARG A 147 -17.25 -14.27 -16.14
C ARG A 147 -17.57 -13.98 -14.69
N GLU A 148 -16.56 -13.63 -13.89
CA GLU A 148 -16.76 -13.29 -12.47
C GLU A 148 -17.62 -12.03 -12.31
N VAL A 149 -17.48 -11.04 -13.20
CA VAL A 149 -18.36 -9.86 -13.26
C VAL A 149 -19.81 -10.25 -13.50
N ILE A 150 -20.08 -11.20 -14.40
CA ILE A 150 -21.44 -11.68 -14.69
C ILE A 150 -22.03 -12.42 -13.49
N ASP A 151 -21.22 -13.26 -12.83
CA ASP A 151 -21.68 -14.00 -11.64
C ASP A 151 -22.04 -13.05 -10.50
N GLU A 152 -21.19 -12.05 -10.21
CA GLU A 152 -21.46 -11.06 -9.16
C GLU A 152 -22.64 -10.16 -9.53
N MET A 153 -22.77 -9.73 -10.80
CA MET A 153 -23.96 -8.99 -11.26
C MET A 153 -25.24 -9.81 -11.08
N ALA A 154 -25.22 -11.10 -11.43
CA ALA A 154 -26.36 -11.99 -11.26
C ALA A 154 -26.73 -12.19 -9.79
N GLN A 155 -25.74 -12.33 -8.90
CA GLN A 155 -25.91 -12.47 -7.46
C GLN A 155 -26.47 -11.19 -6.82
N LEU A 156 -25.98 -10.01 -7.25
CA LEU A 156 -26.40 -8.71 -6.73
C LEU A 156 -27.74 -8.21 -7.28
N GLY A 157 -28.26 -8.84 -8.34
CA GLY A 157 -29.45 -8.38 -9.04
C GLY A 157 -29.21 -7.16 -9.92
N ILE A 158 -28.03 -7.07 -10.56
CA ILE A 158 -27.71 -6.06 -11.56
C ILE A 158 -27.95 -6.65 -12.95
N VAL A 159 -28.74 -5.95 -13.77
CA VAL A 159 -29.03 -6.36 -15.16
C VAL A 159 -27.77 -6.27 -16.02
N CYS A 160 -27.42 -7.38 -16.67
CA CYS A 160 -26.36 -7.45 -17.67
C CYS A 160 -26.88 -7.03 -19.06
N ASP A 161 -26.33 -5.97 -19.64
CA ASP A 161 -26.67 -5.47 -20.97
C ASP A 161 -25.55 -5.72 -21.99
N LEU A 162 -25.94 -6.06 -23.22
CA LEU A 162 -25.04 -6.51 -24.28
C LEU A 162 -25.14 -5.66 -25.56
N SER A 163 -25.79 -4.50 -25.51
CA SER A 163 -26.12 -3.74 -26.73
C SER A 163 -24.86 -3.32 -27.51
N HIS A 164 -23.88 -2.66 -26.89
CA HIS A 164 -22.59 -2.29 -27.51
C HIS A 164 -21.50 -3.39 -27.45
N VAL A 165 -21.85 -4.61 -27.06
CA VAL A 165 -20.92 -5.75 -26.96
C VAL A 165 -20.75 -6.42 -28.34
N GLY A 166 -19.56 -6.93 -28.63
CA GLY A 166 -19.29 -7.65 -29.87
C GLY A 166 -20.08 -8.97 -30.00
N PRO A 167 -20.25 -9.53 -31.21
CA PRO A 167 -21.04 -10.74 -31.42
C PRO A 167 -20.55 -11.98 -30.66
N GLN A 168 -19.23 -12.24 -30.67
CA GLN A 168 -18.64 -13.39 -29.98
C GLN A 168 -18.75 -13.21 -28.47
N THR A 169 -18.38 -12.04 -27.95
CA THR A 169 -18.54 -11.76 -26.52
C THR A 169 -20.01 -11.86 -26.10
N SER A 170 -20.96 -11.39 -26.92
CA SER A 170 -22.40 -11.50 -26.63
C SER A 170 -22.86 -12.97 -26.56
N GLU A 171 -22.45 -13.80 -27.52
CA GLU A 171 -22.75 -15.23 -27.54
C GLU A 171 -22.19 -15.94 -26.31
N ASP A 172 -20.93 -15.69 -25.98
CA ASP A 172 -20.26 -16.25 -24.80
C ASP A 172 -21.02 -15.89 -23.51
N VAL A 173 -21.48 -14.64 -23.36
CA VAL A 173 -22.25 -14.18 -22.20
C VAL A 173 -23.61 -14.86 -22.14
N ILE A 174 -24.35 -14.93 -23.26
CA ILE A 174 -25.68 -15.55 -23.27
C ILE A 174 -25.60 -17.06 -22.95
N VAL A 175 -24.55 -17.73 -23.44
CA VAL A 175 -24.31 -19.14 -23.15
C VAL A 175 -23.89 -19.34 -21.69
N TYR A 176 -23.07 -18.44 -21.14
CA TYR A 176 -22.55 -18.53 -19.77
C TYR A 176 -23.53 -18.12 -18.68
N ALA A 177 -24.39 -17.13 -18.94
CA ALA A 177 -25.19 -16.44 -17.93
C ALA A 177 -25.91 -17.41 -16.98
N PRO A 178 -25.88 -17.15 -15.65
CA PRO A 178 -26.53 -18.01 -14.66
C PRO A 178 -28.02 -18.22 -14.95
N ASP A 179 -28.49 -19.44 -14.67
CA ASP A 179 -29.89 -19.80 -14.87
C ASP A 179 -30.83 -18.86 -14.08
N GLY A 180 -31.91 -18.42 -14.74
CA GLY A 180 -32.85 -17.47 -14.16
C GLY A 180 -32.39 -16.00 -14.18
N LYS A 181 -31.15 -15.70 -14.57
CA LYS A 181 -30.62 -14.33 -14.70
C LYS A 181 -30.17 -14.00 -16.13
N PRO A 182 -31.06 -14.12 -17.14
CA PRO A 182 -30.66 -13.90 -18.53
C PRO A 182 -30.31 -12.42 -18.79
N PRO A 183 -29.35 -12.13 -19.68
CA PRO A 183 -28.98 -10.76 -20.05
C PRO A 183 -30.05 -10.11 -20.96
N CYS A 184 -29.86 -8.83 -21.27
CA CYS A 184 -30.65 -8.12 -22.27
C CYS A 184 -29.80 -7.46 -23.35
N PHE A 185 -30.43 -7.19 -24.48
CA PHE A 185 -30.07 -6.09 -25.37
C PHE A 185 -30.99 -4.91 -25.05
N SER A 186 -30.54 -3.93 -24.29
CA SER A 186 -31.40 -2.80 -23.92
C SER A 186 -31.77 -1.87 -25.07
N HIS A 187 -30.94 -1.75 -26.10
CA HIS A 187 -31.16 -0.90 -27.27
C HIS A 187 -30.35 -1.40 -28.48
N ILE A 188 -30.99 -2.25 -29.30
CA ILE A 188 -30.41 -2.75 -30.56
C ILE A 188 -31.40 -2.57 -31.72
N LEU A 189 -30.91 -2.82 -32.93
CA LEU A 189 -31.72 -3.02 -34.12
C LEU A 189 -31.36 -4.38 -34.76
N PRO A 190 -32.29 -5.03 -35.48
CA PRO A 190 -32.07 -6.37 -36.03
C PRO A 190 -31.22 -6.35 -37.30
N GLY A 191 -30.18 -7.18 -37.32
CA GLY A 191 -29.26 -7.35 -38.45
C GLY A 191 -29.92 -7.97 -39.68
N GLY A 192 -30.99 -8.75 -39.50
CA GLY A 192 -31.77 -9.30 -40.62
C GLY A 192 -32.52 -8.26 -41.44
N LEU A 193 -32.67 -7.02 -40.94
CA LEU A 193 -33.23 -5.89 -41.70
C LEU A 193 -32.15 -4.97 -42.28
N VAL A 194 -31.11 -4.67 -41.49
CA VAL A 194 -29.98 -3.85 -41.93
C VAL A 194 -28.68 -4.45 -41.39
N ASP A 195 -27.78 -4.81 -42.30
CA ASP A 195 -26.45 -5.28 -41.96
C ASP A 195 -25.56 -4.10 -41.52
N HIS A 196 -25.47 -3.92 -40.21
CA HIS A 196 -24.62 -2.93 -39.58
C HIS A 196 -23.93 -3.57 -38.35
N PRO A 197 -22.64 -3.30 -38.07
CA PRO A 197 -21.92 -3.98 -36.99
C PRO A 197 -22.52 -3.83 -35.57
N ARG A 198 -23.31 -2.77 -35.35
CA ARG A 198 -24.04 -2.53 -34.08
C ARG A 198 -25.35 -3.32 -33.98
N ASN A 199 -25.92 -3.72 -35.12
CA ASN A 199 -27.15 -4.49 -35.18
C ASN A 199 -26.86 -5.95 -34.81
N LYS A 200 -27.84 -6.63 -34.21
CA LYS A 200 -27.67 -8.01 -33.73
C LYS A 200 -28.28 -8.98 -34.74
N SER A 201 -27.54 -10.02 -35.12
CA SER A 201 -28.03 -11.03 -36.04
C SER A 201 -29.27 -11.74 -35.49
N ASP A 202 -30.13 -12.25 -36.38
CA ASP A 202 -31.32 -13.00 -35.97
C ASP A 202 -30.96 -14.23 -35.12
N GLN A 203 -29.81 -14.86 -35.40
CA GLN A 203 -29.30 -15.97 -34.62
C GLN A 203 -29.02 -15.55 -33.17
N LEU A 204 -28.36 -14.41 -32.98
CA LEU A 204 -28.04 -13.90 -31.65
C LEU A 204 -29.29 -13.41 -30.89
N ILE A 205 -30.24 -12.81 -31.61
CA ILE A 205 -31.56 -12.43 -31.07
C ILE A 205 -32.34 -13.66 -30.62
N LYS A 206 -32.39 -14.72 -31.45
CA LYS A 206 -33.02 -15.99 -31.08
C LYS A 206 -32.31 -16.66 -29.91
N LEU A 207 -30.98 -16.59 -29.86
CA LEU A 207 -30.20 -17.15 -28.77
C LEU A 207 -30.54 -16.48 -27.43
N ILE A 208 -30.54 -15.15 -27.35
CA ILE A 208 -30.93 -14.45 -26.11
C ILE A 208 -32.39 -14.71 -25.74
N GLY A 209 -33.29 -14.77 -26.73
CA GLY A 209 -34.69 -15.13 -26.52
C GLY A 209 -34.88 -16.54 -25.98
N SER A 210 -34.09 -17.51 -26.45
CA SER A 210 -34.15 -18.91 -25.97
C SER A 210 -33.74 -19.08 -24.50
N LYS A 211 -32.97 -18.13 -23.96
CA LYS A 211 -32.60 -18.05 -22.54
C LYS A 211 -33.59 -17.22 -21.71
N GLY A 212 -34.65 -16.70 -22.33
CA GLY A 212 -35.61 -15.79 -21.71
C GLY A 212 -35.03 -14.41 -21.42
N GLY A 213 -34.01 -13.98 -22.17
CA GLY A 213 -33.46 -12.64 -22.12
C GLY A 213 -34.30 -11.64 -22.91
N PHE A 214 -33.98 -10.35 -22.75
CA PHE A 214 -34.85 -9.26 -23.21
C PHE A 214 -34.25 -8.46 -24.36
N VAL A 215 -35.11 -7.96 -25.26
CA VAL A 215 -34.70 -7.12 -26.40
C VAL A 215 -35.48 -5.80 -26.42
N GLY A 216 -34.82 -4.74 -25.99
CA GLY A 216 -35.24 -3.36 -26.20
C GLY A 216 -34.79 -2.85 -27.57
N LEU A 217 -35.71 -2.28 -28.34
CA LEU A 217 -35.40 -1.78 -29.68
C LEU A 217 -35.12 -0.28 -29.69
N SER A 218 -33.95 0.03 -30.24
CA SER A 218 -33.54 1.39 -30.57
C SER A 218 -34.27 1.91 -31.79
N GLN A 219 -34.20 3.21 -31.96
CA GLN A 219 -34.77 3.96 -33.07
C GLN A 219 -33.69 4.79 -33.76
N PHE A 220 -32.44 4.32 -33.73
CA PHE A 220 -31.29 5.02 -34.28
C PHE A 220 -31.35 5.00 -35.82
N GLY A 221 -31.82 6.10 -36.42
CA GLY A 221 -32.10 6.22 -37.86
C GLY A 221 -31.06 5.59 -38.78
N PRO A 222 -29.75 5.88 -38.67
CA PRO A 222 -28.73 5.30 -39.55
C PRO A 222 -28.67 3.77 -39.57
N HIS A 223 -29.24 3.09 -38.56
CA HIS A 223 -29.24 1.63 -38.43
C HIS A 223 -30.62 1.01 -38.77
N MET A 224 -31.61 1.84 -39.11
CA MET A 224 -32.97 1.45 -39.48
C MET A 224 -33.10 1.17 -40.99
N PRO A 225 -34.13 0.41 -41.44
CA PRO A 225 -34.28 0.01 -42.85
C PRO A 225 -34.28 1.14 -43.87
N LYS A 226 -34.84 2.30 -43.52
CA LYS A 226 -34.89 3.51 -44.37
C LYS A 226 -33.91 4.58 -43.92
N GLY A 227 -32.93 4.24 -43.10
CA GLY A 227 -31.98 5.21 -42.58
C GLY A 227 -32.67 6.33 -41.80
N ASN A 228 -32.19 7.56 -42.01
CA ASN A 228 -32.78 8.78 -41.42
C ASN A 228 -34.17 9.15 -41.96
N ASP A 229 -34.67 8.46 -43.00
CA ASP A 229 -36.03 8.66 -43.54
C ASP A 229 -37.04 7.68 -42.92
N SER A 230 -36.62 6.88 -41.94
CA SER A 230 -37.50 5.97 -41.20
C SER A 230 -38.53 6.76 -40.39
N THR A 231 -39.77 6.25 -40.40
CA THR A 231 -40.92 6.82 -39.71
C THR A 231 -41.29 6.01 -38.47
N ILE A 232 -42.24 6.51 -37.67
CA ILE A 232 -42.74 5.78 -36.50
C ILE A 232 -43.37 4.43 -36.87
N ASP A 233 -44.02 4.35 -38.05
CA ASP A 233 -44.58 3.10 -38.56
C ASP A 233 -43.46 2.09 -38.89
N ASP A 234 -42.33 2.55 -39.44
CA ASP A 234 -41.15 1.69 -39.67
C ASP A 234 -40.57 1.17 -38.35
N TYR A 235 -40.64 1.95 -37.26
CA TYR A 235 -40.23 1.48 -35.94
C TYR A 235 -41.17 0.39 -35.39
N VAL A 236 -42.48 0.52 -35.60
CA VAL A 236 -43.45 -0.54 -35.26
C VAL A 236 -43.21 -1.80 -36.11
N ASP A 237 -42.85 -1.65 -37.39
CA ASP A 237 -42.48 -2.79 -38.25
C ASP A 237 -41.24 -3.53 -37.73
N VAL A 238 -40.25 -2.79 -37.23
CA VAL A 238 -39.05 -3.37 -36.61
C VAL A 238 -39.39 -4.10 -35.30
N LEU A 239 -40.29 -3.54 -34.48
CA LEU A 239 -40.81 -4.24 -33.29
C LEU A 239 -41.50 -5.55 -33.68
N ASP A 240 -42.41 -5.52 -34.66
CA ASP A 240 -43.11 -6.71 -35.15
C ASP A 240 -42.17 -7.77 -35.71
N TYR A 241 -41.10 -7.35 -36.40
CA TYR A 241 -40.08 -8.25 -36.91
C TYR A 241 -39.42 -9.05 -35.78
N VAL A 242 -38.97 -8.37 -34.72
CA VAL A 242 -38.29 -9.03 -33.58
C VAL A 242 -39.28 -9.85 -32.75
N ILE A 243 -40.53 -9.38 -32.58
CA ILE A 243 -41.61 -10.17 -31.98
C ILE A 243 -41.81 -11.49 -32.75
N GLY A 244 -41.71 -11.47 -34.09
CA GLY A 244 -41.76 -12.68 -34.91
C GLY A 244 -40.59 -13.66 -34.69
N LEU A 245 -39.45 -13.19 -34.14
CA LEU A 245 -38.29 -14.04 -33.85
C LEU A 245 -38.34 -14.68 -32.47
N ILE A 246 -38.79 -13.94 -31.44
CA ILE A 246 -38.66 -14.36 -30.02
C ILE A 246 -39.95 -14.27 -29.21
N GLY A 247 -41.06 -13.88 -29.82
CA GLY A 247 -42.35 -13.69 -29.15
C GLY A 247 -42.52 -12.29 -28.54
N GLU A 248 -43.76 -11.93 -28.25
CA GLU A 248 -44.11 -10.57 -27.82
C GLU A 248 -43.74 -10.26 -26.36
N ASP A 249 -43.51 -11.25 -25.51
CA ASP A 249 -43.24 -11.05 -24.07
C ASP A 249 -41.79 -10.65 -23.77
N LEU A 250 -40.88 -10.73 -24.75
CA LEU A 250 -39.45 -10.47 -24.60
C LEU A 250 -38.96 -9.21 -25.33
N VAL A 251 -39.90 -8.39 -25.83
CA VAL A 251 -39.60 -7.20 -26.63
C VAL A 251 -40.12 -5.94 -25.94
N GLY A 252 -39.35 -4.85 -26.00
CA GLY A 252 -39.73 -3.55 -25.47
C GLY A 252 -39.02 -2.38 -26.15
N ILE A 253 -39.17 -1.19 -25.58
CA ILE A 253 -38.62 0.06 -26.12
C ILE A 253 -37.26 0.36 -25.47
N GLY A 254 -36.27 0.76 -26.26
CA GLY A 254 -34.99 1.26 -25.77
C GLY A 254 -34.54 2.42 -26.64
N SER A 255 -35.13 3.59 -26.42
CA SER A 255 -35.19 4.69 -27.40
C SER A 255 -33.82 5.24 -27.79
N ASP A 256 -32.80 5.00 -26.95
CA ASP A 256 -31.47 5.56 -27.05
C ASP A 256 -31.52 7.11 -27.11
N SER A 257 -32.57 7.76 -26.58
CA SER A 257 -32.75 9.21 -26.76
C SER A 257 -31.53 9.99 -26.29
N SER A 258 -31.17 11.01 -27.06
CA SER A 258 -30.03 11.89 -26.81
C SER A 258 -30.47 13.35 -26.88
N GLU A 259 -31.71 13.61 -26.49
CA GLU A 259 -32.33 14.94 -26.51
C GLU A 259 -31.54 15.92 -25.65
N GLY A 260 -31.52 17.20 -26.01
CA GLY A 260 -30.71 18.22 -25.34
C GLY A 260 -29.22 18.21 -25.72
N HIS A 261 -28.72 17.19 -26.45
CA HIS A 261 -27.38 17.21 -27.04
C HIS A 261 -27.43 17.63 -28.51
N ALA A 262 -26.78 18.74 -28.86
CA ALA A 262 -26.61 19.16 -30.25
C ALA A 262 -25.81 18.12 -31.06
N ARG A 263 -25.95 18.13 -32.39
CA ARG A 263 -25.14 17.26 -33.27
C ARG A 263 -24.49 18.09 -34.40
N PRO A 264 -23.15 18.22 -34.43
CA PRO A 264 -22.20 17.71 -33.43
C PRO A 264 -22.33 18.42 -32.07
N SER A 265 -21.96 17.72 -31.00
CA SER A 265 -21.66 18.28 -29.68
C SER A 265 -20.42 17.60 -29.12
N GLU A 266 -19.77 18.24 -28.15
CA GLU A 266 -18.62 17.68 -27.45
C GLU A 266 -18.96 16.31 -26.85
N PHE A 267 -20.12 16.19 -26.20
CA PHE A 267 -20.59 14.94 -25.62
C PHE A 267 -20.77 13.82 -26.66
N LEU A 268 -21.43 14.11 -27.80
CA LEU A 268 -21.64 13.08 -28.82
C LEU A 268 -20.35 12.70 -29.56
N GLU A 269 -19.43 13.64 -29.78
CA GLU A 269 -18.09 13.31 -30.30
C GLU A 269 -17.30 12.47 -29.30
N TRP A 270 -17.37 12.77 -28.01
CA TRP A 270 -16.75 11.99 -26.93
C TRP A 270 -17.31 10.55 -26.89
N CYS A 271 -18.63 10.38 -26.99
CA CYS A 271 -19.27 9.05 -27.08
C CYS A 271 -18.78 8.23 -28.30
N ASN A 272 -18.30 8.88 -29.35
CA ASN A 272 -17.91 8.25 -30.62
C ASN A 272 -16.39 8.16 -30.83
N LYS A 273 -15.60 8.57 -29.84
CA LYS A 273 -14.15 8.37 -29.78
C LYS A 273 -13.81 7.32 -28.75
N ASP A 274 -12.77 6.54 -29.05
CA ASP A 274 -12.30 5.53 -28.13
C ASP A 274 -11.81 6.17 -26.83
N LYS A 275 -12.35 5.72 -25.70
CA LYS A 275 -12.09 6.27 -24.36
C LYS A 275 -12.41 7.77 -24.26
N GLY A 276 -13.24 8.28 -25.17
CA GLY A 276 -13.63 9.68 -25.21
C GLY A 276 -12.70 10.63 -25.97
N TYR A 277 -11.45 10.23 -26.25
CA TYR A 277 -10.43 11.15 -26.78
C TYR A 277 -9.56 10.58 -27.91
N ALA A 278 -9.48 9.26 -28.06
CA ALA A 278 -8.56 8.61 -28.99
C ALA A 278 -9.19 8.46 -30.39
N ARG A 279 -8.99 7.31 -31.04
CA ARG A 279 -9.44 7.07 -32.43
C ARG A 279 -10.96 7.24 -32.55
N ARG A 280 -11.42 7.80 -33.68
CA ARG A 280 -12.85 7.84 -34.01
C ARG A 280 -13.34 6.42 -34.28
N LEU A 281 -14.38 6.00 -33.57
CA LEU A 281 -14.97 4.66 -33.67
C LEU A 281 -16.11 4.63 -34.69
N THR A 282 -16.96 5.65 -34.67
CA THR A 282 -18.06 5.78 -35.63
C THR A 282 -18.20 7.25 -36.08
N PRO A 283 -18.84 7.52 -37.23
CA PRO A 283 -19.05 8.88 -37.70
C PRO A 283 -20.25 9.57 -37.03
N TRP A 284 -21.02 8.87 -36.19
CA TRP A 284 -22.32 9.35 -35.77
C TRP A 284 -22.26 10.54 -34.82
N GLY A 285 -21.14 10.78 -34.13
CA GLY A 285 -20.97 11.96 -33.27
C GLY A 285 -21.22 13.30 -33.98
N SER A 286 -20.95 13.35 -35.29
CA SER A 286 -21.05 14.55 -36.14
C SER A 286 -22.07 14.44 -37.26
N GLN A 287 -22.46 13.23 -37.67
CA GLN A 287 -23.42 13.04 -38.76
C GLN A 287 -24.88 13.12 -38.29
N LYS A 288 -25.78 13.58 -39.16
CA LYS A 288 -27.22 13.65 -38.87
C LYS A 288 -27.77 12.28 -38.45
N VAL A 289 -28.52 12.27 -37.35
CA VAL A 289 -29.27 11.11 -36.84
C VAL A 289 -30.69 11.53 -36.56
N VAL A 290 -31.65 10.85 -37.17
CA VAL A 290 -33.09 11.03 -36.93
C VAL A 290 -33.60 9.86 -36.10
N LYS A 291 -34.43 10.17 -35.10
CA LYS A 291 -35.08 9.19 -34.22
C LYS A 291 -36.59 9.21 -34.47
N PRO A 292 -37.16 8.18 -35.12
CA PRO A 292 -38.54 8.18 -35.58
C PRO A 292 -39.65 8.46 -34.55
N LEU A 293 -39.44 8.14 -33.27
CA LEU A 293 -40.38 8.46 -32.19
C LEU A 293 -40.39 9.95 -31.82
N GLY A 294 -39.48 10.77 -32.39
CA GLY A 294 -39.45 12.21 -32.16
C GLY A 294 -39.00 12.62 -30.75
N PRO A 295 -39.38 13.84 -30.30
CA PRO A 295 -39.10 14.36 -28.98
C PRO A 295 -39.68 13.50 -27.84
N LEU A 296 -39.07 13.54 -26.67
CA LEU A 296 -39.53 12.85 -25.46
C LEU A 296 -40.92 13.32 -25.02
N ALA A 297 -41.29 14.56 -25.31
CA ALA A 297 -42.61 15.11 -25.00
C ALA A 297 -43.76 14.56 -25.85
N ASP A 298 -43.48 13.97 -27.02
CA ASP A 298 -44.49 13.62 -28.04
C ASP A 298 -44.62 12.10 -28.26
N ARG A 299 -44.38 11.31 -27.19
CA ARG A 299 -44.29 9.84 -27.29
C ARG A 299 -45.62 9.11 -27.51
N ALA A 300 -46.76 9.78 -27.28
CA ALA A 300 -48.09 9.19 -27.44
C ALA A 300 -48.41 8.74 -28.88
N GLU A 301 -47.75 9.31 -29.89
CA GLU A 301 -47.92 8.91 -31.29
C GLU A 301 -47.53 7.44 -31.55
N LEU A 302 -46.67 6.85 -30.71
CA LEU A 302 -46.29 5.46 -30.84
C LEU A 302 -47.48 4.51 -30.71
N ALA A 303 -48.39 4.78 -29.76
CA ALA A 303 -49.58 3.96 -29.62
C ALA A 303 -50.49 4.06 -30.84
N VAL A 304 -50.55 5.22 -31.49
CA VAL A 304 -51.32 5.42 -32.73
C VAL A 304 -50.71 4.61 -33.89
N ALA A 305 -49.38 4.58 -34.00
CA ALA A 305 -48.71 3.74 -34.99
C ALA A 305 -48.94 2.23 -34.72
N MET A 306 -48.88 1.80 -33.45
CA MET A 306 -49.21 0.43 -33.06
C MET A 306 -50.66 0.06 -33.38
N SER A 307 -51.61 0.96 -33.17
CA SER A 307 -53.02 0.71 -33.47
C SER A 307 -53.28 0.66 -34.98
N LYS A 308 -52.60 1.50 -35.78
CA LYS A 308 -52.61 1.44 -37.26
C LYS A 308 -52.07 0.10 -37.79
N LYS A 309 -51.06 -0.45 -37.12
CA LYS A 309 -50.55 -1.80 -37.41
C LYS A 309 -51.53 -2.92 -37.02
N GLY A 310 -52.56 -2.61 -36.24
CA GLY A 310 -53.60 -3.55 -35.82
C GLY A 310 -53.27 -4.28 -34.52
N TRP A 311 -52.36 -3.77 -33.68
CA TRP A 311 -52.03 -4.39 -32.41
C TRP A 311 -53.21 -4.35 -31.42
N SER A 312 -53.31 -5.39 -30.59
CA SER A 312 -54.26 -5.42 -29.47
C SER A 312 -53.78 -4.52 -28.33
N GLU A 313 -54.71 -4.07 -27.48
CA GLU A 313 -54.37 -3.33 -26.26
C GLU A 313 -53.37 -4.09 -25.38
N GLU A 314 -53.54 -5.40 -25.24
CA GLU A 314 -52.62 -6.24 -24.45
C GLU A 314 -51.18 -6.18 -25.01
N LYS A 315 -51.03 -6.39 -26.32
CA LYS A 315 -49.72 -6.35 -26.99
C LYS A 315 -49.08 -4.97 -26.87
N MET A 316 -49.88 -3.91 -27.00
CA MET A 316 -49.42 -2.53 -26.80
C MET A 316 -48.88 -2.35 -25.37
N LYS A 317 -49.65 -2.68 -24.34
CA LYS A 317 -49.23 -2.53 -22.92
C LYS A 317 -47.98 -3.34 -22.59
N LYS A 318 -47.87 -4.56 -23.13
CA LYS A 318 -46.68 -5.41 -23.03
C LYS A 318 -45.43 -4.67 -23.52
N VAL A 319 -45.43 -4.26 -24.79
CA VAL A 319 -44.26 -3.66 -25.45
C VAL A 319 -43.92 -2.27 -24.89
N LEU A 320 -44.93 -1.48 -24.51
CA LEU A 320 -44.74 -0.13 -23.96
C LEU A 320 -43.97 -0.14 -22.63
N GLY A 321 -44.12 -1.16 -21.80
CA GLY A 321 -43.38 -1.22 -20.54
C GLY A 321 -43.61 -2.44 -19.65
N GLU A 322 -44.76 -3.11 -19.72
CA GLU A 322 -45.04 -4.24 -18.83
C GLU A 322 -44.05 -5.41 -19.01
N ASN A 323 -43.57 -5.62 -20.23
CA ASN A 323 -42.51 -6.59 -20.51
C ASN A 323 -41.18 -6.23 -19.85
N TRP A 324 -40.79 -4.96 -19.90
CA TRP A 324 -39.61 -4.46 -19.20
C TRP A 324 -39.72 -4.69 -17.70
N LEU A 325 -40.87 -4.36 -17.09
CA LEU A 325 -41.09 -4.54 -15.66
C LEU A 325 -41.01 -6.02 -15.27
N LYS A 326 -41.64 -6.93 -16.02
CA LYS A 326 -41.54 -8.38 -15.77
C LYS A 326 -40.09 -8.88 -15.85
N TYR A 327 -39.32 -8.41 -16.83
CA TYR A 327 -37.92 -8.77 -16.97
C TYR A 327 -37.07 -8.20 -15.81
N LEU A 328 -37.25 -6.93 -15.46
CA LEU A 328 -36.54 -6.29 -14.35
C LEU A 328 -36.84 -6.98 -13.02
N GLU A 329 -38.10 -7.36 -12.77
CA GLU A 329 -38.52 -8.06 -11.56
C GLU A 329 -37.80 -9.41 -11.41
N LYS A 330 -37.60 -10.15 -12.50
CA LYS A 330 -36.87 -11.43 -12.51
C LYS A 330 -35.39 -11.25 -12.11
N ILE A 331 -34.77 -10.14 -12.51
CA ILE A 331 -33.33 -9.90 -12.27
C ILE A 331 -33.09 -9.20 -10.94
N ILE A 332 -33.79 -8.10 -10.68
CA ILE A 332 -33.61 -7.23 -9.51
C ILE A 332 -34.33 -7.80 -8.28
N GLY A 333 -35.40 -8.58 -8.48
CA GLY A 333 -36.25 -9.14 -7.41
C GLY A 333 -37.32 -8.17 -6.91
N SER A 334 -38.28 -8.69 -6.15
CA SER A 334 -39.15 -7.90 -5.27
C SER A 334 -38.41 -7.63 -3.96
N VAL A 335 -38.50 -6.41 -3.42
CA VAL A 335 -38.11 -6.19 -2.02
C VAL A 335 -39.09 -6.99 -1.16
N VAL A 336 -38.59 -7.75 -0.19
CA VAL A 336 -39.38 -8.12 0.98
C VAL A 336 -39.88 -6.82 1.59
N SER A 337 -41.18 -6.56 1.53
CA SER A 337 -41.77 -5.38 2.16
C SER A 337 -41.49 -5.45 3.67
N TRP A 338 -40.76 -4.46 4.18
CA TRP A 338 -40.88 -4.08 5.57
C TRP A 338 -42.15 -3.23 5.67
N ASP A 339 -43.27 -3.88 6.01
CA ASP A 339 -44.54 -3.20 6.22
C ASP A 339 -44.45 -2.23 7.41
N GLY A 340 -45.18 -1.13 7.29
CA GLY A 340 -45.03 0.07 8.12
C GLY A 340 -45.24 -0.12 9.63
N GLY A 341 -44.34 0.52 10.39
CA GLY A 341 -44.58 1.19 11.67
C GLY A 341 -45.16 0.38 12.84
N GLN A 342 -44.28 -0.02 13.80
CA GLN A 342 -44.21 0.56 15.16
C GLN A 342 -43.08 -0.06 16.00
N HIS A 343 -42.28 0.81 16.62
CA HIS A 343 -41.32 0.62 17.72
C HIS A 343 -40.12 -0.34 17.54
N GLN A 344 -38.92 0.25 17.45
CA GLN A 344 -37.62 -0.42 17.66
C GLN A 344 -37.46 -0.85 19.13
N ALA A 345 -37.07 -2.11 19.35
CA ALA A 345 -36.50 -2.57 20.61
C ALA A 345 -35.11 -3.15 20.33
N ILE A 346 -34.08 -2.55 20.95
CA ILE A 346 -32.71 -3.09 21.02
C ILE A 346 -32.56 -3.80 22.36
N VAL A 347 -31.81 -4.91 22.41
CA VAL A 347 -31.45 -5.63 23.65
C VAL A 347 -29.92 -5.65 23.75
N LEU A 348 -29.34 -4.94 24.73
CA LEU A 348 -27.90 -4.99 25.01
C LEU A 348 -27.59 -6.20 25.88
N SER A 349 -26.59 -7.05 25.54
CA SER A 349 -26.10 -8.20 26.31
C SER A 349 -24.61 -8.20 26.66
N ALA A 350 -24.25 -8.69 27.86
CA ALA A 350 -22.86 -8.88 28.28
C ALA A 350 -22.65 -10.37 28.59
N SER A 351 -21.40 -10.88 28.58
CA SER A 351 -21.11 -12.30 28.88
C SER A 351 -19.94 -12.49 29.85
N PRO A 352 -20.08 -13.32 30.90
CA PRO A 352 -19.15 -13.28 32.01
C PRO A 352 -18.21 -14.48 31.93
N MET A 353 -17.34 -14.60 30.92
CA MET A 353 -16.35 -15.69 30.92
C MET A 353 -15.17 -15.60 29.94
N SER A 354 -14.70 -14.40 29.61
CA SER A 354 -13.54 -14.19 28.73
C SER A 354 -12.47 -13.33 29.40
N LYS A 355 -11.18 -13.63 29.16
CA LYS A 355 -10.04 -12.80 29.62
C LYS A 355 -10.11 -11.34 29.13
N ASN A 356 -10.95 -11.07 28.13
CA ASN A 356 -11.30 -9.74 27.65
C ASN A 356 -12.83 -9.60 27.64
N PRO A 357 -13.42 -8.76 28.50
CA PRO A 357 -14.86 -8.54 28.52
C PRO A 357 -15.31 -7.89 27.21
N TYR A 358 -16.54 -8.17 26.79
CA TYR A 358 -17.12 -7.62 25.58
C TYR A 358 -18.55 -7.15 25.83
N LEU A 359 -18.94 -6.08 25.15
CA LEU A 359 -20.30 -5.56 25.14
C LEU A 359 -21.00 -6.01 23.86
N THR A 360 -22.10 -6.74 23.97
CA THR A 360 -22.91 -7.22 22.85
C THR A 360 -24.18 -6.37 22.67
N ILE A 361 -24.51 -5.95 21.45
CA ILE A 361 -25.76 -5.23 21.12
C ILE A 361 -26.57 -6.13 20.18
N ASP A 362 -27.60 -6.79 20.69
CA ASP A 362 -28.41 -7.73 19.90
C ASP A 362 -29.51 -7.01 19.10
N LEU A 363 -29.55 -7.31 17.80
CA LEU A 363 -30.63 -6.98 16.87
C LEU A 363 -31.48 -8.25 16.66
N VAL A 364 -32.82 -8.12 16.60
CA VAL A 364 -33.73 -9.28 16.54
C VAL A 364 -33.88 -9.80 15.10
N ASP A 365 -33.42 -11.05 14.88
CA ASP A 365 -33.61 -12.03 13.77
C ASP A 365 -33.19 -11.65 12.34
N ASP A 366 -32.59 -12.49 11.47
CA ASP A 366 -32.18 -13.91 11.49
C ASP A 366 -30.95 -14.11 10.55
N GLN A 367 -30.11 -15.09 10.88
CA GLN A 367 -28.98 -15.70 10.13
C GLN A 367 -27.56 -15.09 10.26
N GLN A 368 -26.80 -15.70 11.19
CA GLN A 368 -25.35 -15.61 11.43
C GLN A 368 -24.53 -16.43 10.41
N HIS A 369 -23.30 -15.97 10.07
CA HIS A 369 -22.02 -16.71 10.19
C HIS A 369 -20.84 -15.93 9.56
N LEU A 370 -19.80 -15.60 10.35
CA LEU A 370 -18.35 -15.60 9.99
C LEU A 370 -17.46 -15.12 11.15
N VAL A 371 -16.33 -15.80 11.41
CA VAL A 371 -15.14 -15.27 12.11
C VAL A 371 -13.88 -15.99 11.56
N ASN A 372 -12.84 -15.28 11.10
CA ASN A 372 -11.55 -15.21 11.82
C ASN A 372 -10.51 -14.18 11.29
N GLU A 373 -9.87 -13.54 12.28
CA GLU A 373 -8.58 -12.81 12.42
C GLU A 373 -7.73 -12.33 11.22
N SER A 374 -7.40 -11.02 11.23
CA SER A 374 -6.05 -10.51 11.57
C SER A 374 -6.09 -8.98 11.83
N THR A 375 -5.03 -8.44 12.43
CA THR A 375 -5.01 -7.29 13.35
C THR A 375 -4.62 -5.93 12.76
N GLY A 376 -5.34 -4.81 13.06
CA GLY A 376 -4.81 -3.45 12.84
C GLY A 376 -5.77 -2.23 12.80
N TYR A 377 -6.67 -2.03 13.76
CA TYR A 377 -7.76 -1.04 13.61
C TYR A 377 -7.37 0.44 13.40
N THR A 378 -8.19 1.18 12.60
CA THR A 378 -8.28 2.64 12.39
C THR A 378 -9.64 3.20 12.89
N TRP A 379 -9.92 4.53 12.95
CA TRP A 379 -11.25 5.06 13.35
C TRP A 379 -12.37 4.43 12.49
N PRO A 380 -12.20 4.30 11.16
CA PRO A 380 -13.12 3.57 10.30
C PRO A 380 -13.36 2.12 10.72
N GLU A 381 -12.41 1.49 11.40
CA GLU A 381 -12.45 0.06 11.74
C GLU A 381 -12.99 -0.19 13.16
N ALA A 382 -12.86 0.81 14.05
CA ALA A 382 -13.59 0.89 15.31
C ALA A 382 -15.04 1.35 15.08
N LEU A 383 -15.24 2.31 14.17
CA LEU A 383 -16.56 2.76 13.72
C LEU A 383 -17.24 1.70 12.87
N ASN A 384 -16.59 0.97 11.95
CA ASN A 384 -17.17 -0.21 11.29
C ASN A 384 -17.41 -1.40 12.23
N ARG A 385 -16.94 -1.33 13.48
CA ARG A 385 -17.28 -2.31 14.53
C ARG A 385 -18.38 -1.83 15.46
N ILE A 386 -18.52 -0.53 15.63
CA ILE A 386 -19.57 0.14 16.42
C ILE A 386 -20.82 0.43 15.54
N TYR A 387 -20.60 0.58 14.24
CA TYR A 387 -21.48 0.85 13.11
C TYR A 387 -20.86 0.22 11.84
N PRO A 388 -20.84 -1.12 11.70
CA PRO A 388 -20.55 -1.71 10.40
C PRO A 388 -21.56 -1.16 9.39
N GLN A 389 -21.14 -0.94 8.14
CA GLN A 389 -22.08 -0.68 7.03
C GLN A 389 -22.97 -1.88 6.68
N ASP A 390 -23.09 -2.84 7.59
CA ASP A 390 -23.74 -4.13 7.43
C ASP A 390 -24.45 -4.49 8.75
N ASP A 391 -25.79 -4.45 8.72
CA ASP A 391 -26.71 -4.58 9.87
C ASP A 391 -26.90 -6.05 10.34
N SER A 392 -26.00 -6.97 9.97
CA SER A 392 -26.24 -8.43 9.99
C SER A 392 -25.63 -9.22 11.17
N GLN A 393 -25.08 -8.59 12.22
CA GLN A 393 -24.65 -9.29 13.46
C GLN A 393 -24.93 -8.52 14.75
N PRO A 394 -25.11 -9.22 15.89
CA PRO A 394 -25.10 -8.58 17.20
C PRO A 394 -23.73 -7.99 17.52
N TRP A 395 -23.68 -6.70 17.85
CA TRP A 395 -22.43 -5.94 17.91
C TRP A 395 -21.62 -6.37 19.12
N THR A 396 -20.55 -7.15 18.94
CA THR A 396 -19.68 -7.55 20.05
C THR A 396 -18.42 -6.67 20.07
N ILE A 397 -18.43 -5.63 20.91
CA ILE A 397 -17.25 -4.78 21.15
C ILE A 397 -16.31 -5.52 22.09
N GLN A 398 -15.27 -6.15 21.55
CA GLN A 398 -14.17 -6.65 22.36
C GLN A 398 -13.36 -5.47 22.92
N LEU A 399 -13.47 -5.24 24.22
CA LEU A 399 -12.59 -4.32 24.94
C LEU A 399 -11.29 -5.08 25.25
N LYS A 400 -10.28 -4.90 24.38
CA LYS A 400 -9.00 -5.59 24.52
C LYS A 400 -8.24 -5.05 25.72
N ASN A 401 -8.01 -5.90 26.72
CA ASN A 401 -7.04 -5.63 27.76
C ASN A 401 -5.62 -5.85 27.22
N ARG A 402 -5.09 -4.89 26.45
CA ARG A 402 -3.73 -4.94 25.92
C ARG A 402 -2.65 -4.75 26.99
N SER A 403 -2.98 -4.21 28.16
CA SER A 403 -1.99 -3.83 29.17
C SER A 403 -1.64 -4.94 30.16
N GLY A 404 -2.33 -6.09 30.15
CA GLY A 404 -2.06 -7.18 31.11
C GLY A 404 -2.33 -6.80 32.58
N TYR A 405 -2.97 -5.64 32.82
CA TYR A 405 -3.41 -5.22 34.14
C TYR A 405 -4.83 -5.71 34.40
N SER A 406 -5.11 -6.13 35.63
CA SER A 406 -6.45 -6.54 36.05
C SER A 406 -7.46 -5.41 35.81
N ILE A 407 -8.50 -5.70 35.01
CA ILE A 407 -9.62 -4.81 34.69
C ILE A 407 -10.38 -4.34 35.95
N GLY A 408 -10.19 -4.99 37.10
CA GLY A 408 -10.91 -4.71 38.35
C GLY A 408 -10.38 -3.58 39.24
N ALA A 409 -9.49 -2.69 38.78
CA ALA A 409 -8.90 -1.65 39.65
C ALA A 409 -9.41 -0.22 39.41
N TRP A 410 -10.08 0.07 38.29
CA TRP A 410 -10.37 1.46 37.89
C TRP A 410 -11.85 1.66 37.56
N ASN A 411 -12.42 2.79 37.99
CA ASN A 411 -13.78 3.21 37.68
C ASN A 411 -13.81 3.92 36.32
N TYR A 412 -14.35 3.27 35.29
CA TYR A 412 -14.38 3.82 33.93
C TYR A 412 -15.25 5.09 33.83
N THR A 413 -16.20 5.31 34.76
CA THR A 413 -16.97 6.56 34.84
C THR A 413 -16.06 7.75 35.13
N ASP A 414 -15.22 7.65 36.15
CA ASP A 414 -14.31 8.73 36.52
C ASP A 414 -13.23 8.93 35.44
N TYR A 415 -12.81 7.83 34.78
CA TYR A 415 -11.78 7.83 33.74
C TYR A 415 -12.19 8.47 32.42
N CYS A 416 -13.42 8.26 31.98
CA CYS A 416 -13.89 8.84 30.72
C CYS A 416 -14.34 10.30 30.89
N ILE A 417 -14.57 10.74 32.13
CA ILE A 417 -14.92 12.13 32.48
C ILE A 417 -13.66 12.96 32.78
N ASP A 418 -12.56 12.32 33.22
CA ASP A 418 -11.26 12.97 33.39
C ASP A 418 -10.50 13.06 32.05
N GLY A 419 -10.31 14.29 31.57
CA GLY A 419 -9.63 14.56 30.30
C GLY A 419 -8.20 14.08 30.25
N GLY A 420 -7.49 14.10 31.39
CA GLY A 420 -6.09 13.70 31.45
C GLY A 420 -5.88 12.19 31.35
N LEU A 421 -6.94 11.40 31.57
CA LEU A 421 -6.95 9.94 31.46
C LEU A 421 -7.59 9.47 30.14
N PHE A 422 -8.55 10.24 29.62
CA PHE A 422 -9.30 9.95 28.39
C PHE A 422 -8.41 9.87 27.13
N TYR A 423 -7.40 10.74 26.99
CA TYR A 423 -6.54 10.83 25.78
C TYR A 423 -5.29 9.95 25.78
N TRP A 424 -5.24 8.92 26.63
CA TRP A 424 -4.14 7.94 26.59
C TRP A 424 -4.24 6.98 25.40
N SER A 425 -3.09 6.52 24.89
CA SER A 425 -2.83 5.94 23.56
C SER A 425 -3.78 4.84 23.04
N ASP A 426 -4.55 4.19 23.91
CA ASP A 426 -5.45 3.08 23.57
C ASP A 426 -6.92 3.30 24.00
N ARG A 427 -7.27 4.43 24.62
CA ARG A 427 -8.51 4.57 25.44
C ARG A 427 -9.57 5.51 24.89
N LEU A 428 -9.18 6.43 24.01
CA LEU A 428 -10.07 7.36 23.30
C LEU A 428 -11.29 6.65 22.67
N TYR A 429 -11.06 5.48 22.05
CA TYR A 429 -12.10 4.67 21.41
C TYR A 429 -13.02 3.99 22.42
N GLU A 430 -12.50 3.54 23.54
CA GLU A 430 -13.27 2.86 24.58
C GLU A 430 -14.25 3.84 25.22
N CYS A 431 -13.77 5.03 25.60
CA CYS A 431 -14.63 6.06 26.17
C CYS A 431 -15.59 6.69 25.15
N ALA A 432 -15.20 6.84 23.87
CA ALA A 432 -16.13 7.22 22.80
C ALA A 432 -17.26 6.19 22.61
N THR A 433 -16.95 4.90 22.78
CA THR A 433 -17.93 3.80 22.71
C THR A 433 -18.91 3.87 23.88
N PHE A 434 -18.41 4.02 25.12
CA PHE A 434 -19.27 4.18 26.30
C PHE A 434 -20.16 5.43 26.21
N ALA A 435 -19.61 6.55 25.73
CA ALA A 435 -20.35 7.79 25.52
C ALA A 435 -21.48 7.62 24.49
N LEU A 436 -21.23 6.91 23.40
CA LEU A 436 -22.24 6.59 22.40
C LEU A 436 -23.34 5.67 22.96
N SER A 437 -22.96 4.56 23.61
CA SER A 437 -23.92 3.63 24.21
C SER A 437 -24.82 4.32 25.23
N SER A 438 -24.24 5.21 26.04
CA SER A 438 -24.98 6.04 27.00
C SER A 438 -25.96 6.99 26.32
N TYR A 439 -25.53 7.67 25.25
CA TYR A 439 -26.38 8.56 24.45
C TYR A 439 -27.56 7.81 23.83
N LEU A 440 -27.32 6.61 23.27
CA LEU A 440 -28.37 5.78 22.69
C LEU A 440 -29.44 5.41 23.73
N VAL A 441 -29.02 4.98 24.92
CA VAL A 441 -29.94 4.59 26.00
C VAL A 441 -30.73 5.80 26.54
N GLN A 442 -30.07 6.95 26.75
CA GLN A 442 -30.70 8.11 27.40
C GLN A 442 -31.52 8.98 26.44
N GLU A 443 -31.02 9.25 25.23
CA GLU A 443 -31.60 10.25 24.31
C GLU A 443 -32.42 9.61 23.17
N LYS A 444 -32.10 8.37 22.75
CA LYS A 444 -32.80 7.68 21.67
C LYS A 444 -33.78 6.60 22.14
N GLY A 445 -33.88 6.38 23.46
CA GLY A 445 -34.88 5.51 24.07
C GLY A 445 -34.65 4.00 23.88
N TYR A 446 -33.42 3.60 23.54
CA TYR A 446 -33.05 2.20 23.42
C TYR A 446 -33.05 1.51 24.79
N ARG A 447 -33.45 0.23 24.84
CA ARG A 447 -33.62 -0.52 26.10
C ARG A 447 -32.41 -1.41 26.38
N ILE A 448 -32.00 -1.46 27.64
CA ILE A 448 -31.04 -2.43 28.17
C ILE A 448 -31.79 -3.35 29.14
N THR A 449 -31.55 -4.66 29.08
CA THR A 449 -32.12 -5.59 30.06
C THR A 449 -31.38 -5.46 31.39
N ALA A 450 -32.06 -5.78 32.49
CA ALA A 450 -31.51 -5.62 33.83
C ALA A 450 -30.26 -6.50 34.09
N GLU A 451 -30.24 -7.71 33.53
CA GLU A 451 -29.12 -8.65 33.65
C GLU A 451 -27.86 -8.09 32.97
N ASN A 452 -28.03 -7.48 31.80
CA ASN A 452 -26.91 -6.99 31.01
C ASN A 452 -26.38 -5.64 31.51
N ALA A 453 -27.25 -4.80 32.09
CA ALA A 453 -26.82 -3.62 32.84
C ALA A 453 -26.01 -3.99 34.10
N GLN A 454 -26.43 -5.03 34.82
CA GLN A 454 -25.71 -5.50 36.01
C GLN A 454 -24.31 -6.03 35.66
N GLU A 455 -24.19 -6.72 34.54
CA GLU A 455 -22.95 -7.33 34.11
C GLU A 455 -21.94 -6.33 33.50
N LEU A 456 -22.42 -5.33 32.77
CA LEU A 456 -21.63 -4.16 32.35
C LEU A 456 -21.01 -3.45 33.56
N ASN A 457 -21.81 -3.22 34.61
CA ASN A 457 -21.34 -2.60 35.84
C ASN A 457 -20.28 -3.47 36.54
N GLN A 458 -20.45 -4.79 36.57
CA GLN A 458 -19.49 -5.70 37.20
C GLN A 458 -18.19 -5.85 36.40
N SER A 459 -18.25 -5.83 35.07
CA SER A 459 -17.11 -6.07 34.19
C SER A 459 -16.23 -4.83 33.96
N PHE A 460 -16.83 -3.64 33.98
CA PHE A 460 -16.15 -2.38 33.65
C PHE A 460 -16.15 -1.36 34.78
N ASN A 461 -16.81 -1.67 35.91
CA ASN A 461 -16.95 -0.76 37.04
C ASN A 461 -17.43 0.63 36.61
N VAL A 462 -18.31 0.68 35.60
CA VAL A 462 -18.99 1.89 35.13
C VAL A 462 -20.24 2.05 36.00
N SER A 463 -20.57 3.28 36.36
CA SER A 463 -21.91 3.64 36.82
C SER A 463 -22.96 3.20 35.78
N ASP A 464 -24.18 2.93 36.21
CA ASP A 464 -25.29 2.56 35.31
C ASP A 464 -25.29 3.45 34.03
N LEU A 465 -25.28 2.82 32.84
CA LEU A 465 -25.24 3.50 31.53
C LEU A 465 -26.37 4.53 31.36
N ARG A 466 -27.47 4.38 32.10
CA ARG A 466 -28.60 5.33 32.12
C ARG A 466 -28.27 6.65 32.82
N ILE A 467 -27.17 6.72 33.58
CA ILE A 467 -26.72 7.90 34.32
C ILE A 467 -25.29 8.34 33.97
N PHE A 468 -24.59 7.63 33.08
CA PHE A 468 -23.27 8.03 32.58
C PHE A 468 -23.38 9.29 31.70
N ASP A 469 -22.48 10.26 31.85
CA ASP A 469 -22.54 11.51 31.08
C ASP A 469 -21.86 11.38 29.71
N GLY A 470 -22.44 10.58 28.81
CA GLY A 470 -21.90 10.40 27.46
C GLY A 470 -21.84 11.71 26.66
N THR A 471 -22.78 12.63 26.91
CA THR A 471 -22.82 13.94 26.27
C THR A 471 -21.65 14.83 26.72
N GLY A 472 -21.30 14.81 28.01
CA GLY A 472 -20.12 15.49 28.54
C GLY A 472 -18.82 14.99 27.92
N VAL A 473 -18.68 13.67 27.77
CA VAL A 473 -17.53 13.04 27.09
C VAL A 473 -17.43 13.47 25.62
N PHE A 474 -18.54 13.50 24.88
CA PHE A 474 -18.55 14.00 23.50
C PHE A 474 -18.18 15.48 23.40
N LYS A 475 -18.65 16.31 24.34
CA LYS A 475 -18.27 17.74 24.40
C LYS A 475 -16.79 17.92 24.65
N GLN A 476 -16.20 17.15 25.57
CA GLN A 476 -14.76 17.16 25.82
C GLN A 476 -13.98 16.71 24.58
N MET A 477 -14.42 15.63 23.92
CA MET A 477 -13.85 15.14 22.66
C MET A 477 -13.88 16.20 21.56
N PHE A 478 -15.00 16.91 21.44
CA PHE A 478 -15.16 18.04 20.53
C PHE A 478 -14.23 19.20 20.89
N SER A 479 -14.21 19.66 22.14
CA SER A 479 -13.38 20.79 22.60
C SER A 479 -11.88 20.53 22.42
N CYS A 480 -11.39 19.33 22.74
CA CYS A 480 -9.99 18.97 22.49
C CYS A 480 -9.69 18.85 20.98
N THR A 481 -10.61 18.32 20.16
CA THR A 481 -10.44 18.28 18.69
C THR A 481 -10.37 19.68 18.12
N GLN A 482 -11.29 20.55 18.56
CA GLN A 482 -11.35 21.94 18.15
C GLN A 482 -10.07 22.69 18.58
N ALA A 483 -9.62 22.54 19.83
CA ALA A 483 -8.36 23.12 20.29
C ALA A 483 -7.12 22.55 19.58
N SER A 484 -7.18 21.27 19.16
CA SER A 484 -6.12 20.63 18.37
C SER A 484 -6.08 21.12 16.91
N CYS A 485 -7.20 21.63 16.39
CA CYS A 485 -7.38 22.01 14.97
C CYS A 485 -7.63 23.51 14.72
N GLN A 486 -7.99 24.28 15.74
CA GLN A 486 -8.18 25.73 15.70
C GLN A 486 -7.12 26.38 16.59
N GLY A 487 -6.35 27.30 16.02
CA GLY A 487 -5.81 28.41 16.80
C GLY A 487 -6.32 29.70 16.18
N PRO A 488 -7.32 30.40 16.73
CA PRO A 488 -7.67 31.73 16.26
C PRO A 488 -6.72 32.76 16.90
N ASP A 489 -6.19 33.65 16.07
CA ASP A 489 -5.48 34.91 16.41
C ASP A 489 -4.03 34.90 16.92
N SER A 490 -3.30 33.78 16.92
CA SER A 490 -1.85 33.79 17.19
C SER A 490 -0.99 33.52 15.93
N GLU A 491 0.19 34.15 15.86
CA GLU A 491 1.20 33.92 14.79
C GLU A 491 1.64 32.44 14.72
N GLU A 492 1.47 31.69 15.81
CA GLU A 492 1.66 30.23 15.87
C GLU A 492 0.54 29.44 15.19
N GLY A 493 -0.74 29.85 15.31
CA GLY A 493 -1.86 29.21 14.62
C GLY A 493 -1.75 29.29 13.09
N ARG A 494 -1.32 30.45 12.58
CA ARG A 494 -1.02 30.65 11.14
C ARG A 494 0.16 29.81 10.65
N ARG A 495 1.18 29.60 11.50
CA ARG A 495 2.31 28.71 11.18
C ARG A 495 1.87 27.25 11.09
N LEU A 496 1.00 26.79 11.98
CA LEU A 496 0.47 25.42 11.98
C LEU A 496 -0.41 25.14 10.75
N GLU A 497 -1.24 26.10 10.33
CA GLU A 497 -2.09 26.00 9.12
C GLU A 497 -1.26 25.98 7.82
N ASP A 498 -0.20 26.78 7.73
CA ASP A 498 0.78 26.74 6.62
C ASP A 498 1.62 25.43 6.61
N GLN A 499 1.83 24.78 7.76
CA GLN A 499 2.71 23.60 7.91
C GLN A 499 2.00 22.23 7.80
N PHE A 500 0.74 22.10 8.21
CA PHE A 500 -0.03 20.85 8.13
C PHE A 500 -1.06 20.83 7.01
N GLY A 501 -1.36 22.00 6.43
CA GLY A 501 -2.68 22.26 5.84
C GLY A 501 -3.73 22.42 6.95
N PRO A 502 -4.95 22.88 6.63
CA PRO A 502 -6.06 22.79 7.59
C PRO A 502 -6.18 21.33 8.06
N CYS A 503 -6.79 21.04 9.22
CA CYS A 503 -7.19 19.66 9.61
C CYS A 503 -8.05 18.94 8.53
N GLY A 504 -8.25 19.54 7.35
CA GLY A 504 -9.09 19.13 6.24
C GLY A 504 -10.57 19.15 6.60
N ILE A 505 -10.87 19.49 7.85
CA ILE A 505 -12.18 19.45 8.47
C ILE A 505 -12.50 20.89 8.83
N ASP A 506 -13.58 21.38 8.25
CA ASP A 506 -14.18 22.63 8.66
C ASP A 506 -14.66 22.47 10.11
N THR A 507 -13.86 22.99 11.04
CA THR A 507 -14.16 22.90 12.48
C THR A 507 -15.44 23.66 12.85
N SER A 508 -15.96 24.51 11.97
CA SER A 508 -17.29 25.13 12.12
C SER A 508 -18.44 24.14 11.92
N GLN A 509 -18.19 23.01 11.23
CA GLN A 509 -19.14 21.91 11.05
C GLN A 509 -19.10 20.88 12.18
N LEU A 510 -18.03 20.85 12.97
CA LEU A 510 -17.90 19.93 14.10
C LEU A 510 -18.83 20.30 15.27
N ALA A 511 -19.55 21.42 15.20
CA ALA A 511 -20.44 21.89 16.26
C ALA A 511 -21.35 20.77 16.76
N TYR A 512 -21.26 20.46 18.06
CA TYR A 512 -22.21 19.58 18.72
C TYR A 512 -23.57 20.28 18.78
N ASN A 513 -24.31 20.27 17.67
CA ASN A 513 -25.68 20.76 17.56
C ASN A 513 -26.65 19.73 18.14
N GLY A 514 -26.45 19.38 19.41
CA GLY A 514 -27.46 18.77 20.29
C GLY A 514 -28.25 17.57 19.76
N GLY A 515 -27.66 16.64 18.97
CA GLY A 515 -28.47 15.48 18.57
C GLY A 515 -27.91 14.45 17.58
N ASN A 516 -26.68 14.59 17.07
CA ASN A 516 -26.15 13.61 16.12
C ASN A 516 -24.68 13.22 16.37
N PRO A 517 -24.41 12.28 17.30
CA PRO A 517 -23.06 11.78 17.54
C PRO A 517 -22.42 11.11 16.32
N SER A 518 -23.21 10.51 15.41
CA SER A 518 -22.66 9.90 14.19
C SER A 518 -22.15 10.95 13.22
N GLY A 519 -22.80 12.13 13.14
CA GLY A 519 -22.30 13.28 12.39
C GLY A 519 -20.93 13.73 12.89
N PHE A 520 -20.79 13.97 14.20
CA PHE A 520 -19.51 14.33 14.81
C PHE A 520 -18.42 13.26 14.61
N LEU A 521 -18.74 11.99 14.85
CA LEU A 521 -17.78 10.88 14.65
C LEU A 521 -17.37 10.71 13.18
N SER A 522 -18.29 10.93 12.22
CA SER A 522 -17.99 10.93 10.78
C SER A 522 -17.11 12.11 10.35
N SER A 523 -17.25 13.27 11.00
CA SER A 523 -16.37 14.41 10.77
C SER A 523 -14.98 14.22 11.36
N LEU A 524 -14.80 13.31 12.33
CA LEU A 524 -13.49 12.88 12.84
C LEU A 524 -12.81 11.81 11.95
N GLU A 525 -13.55 11.20 11.01
CA GLU A 525 -13.07 10.14 10.12
C GLU A 525 -11.88 10.56 9.23
N PRO A 526 -11.87 11.76 8.61
CA PRO A 526 -10.74 12.23 7.81
C PRO A 526 -9.51 12.58 8.66
N LEU A 527 -9.70 12.86 9.96
CA LEU A 527 -8.70 13.46 10.83
C LEU A 527 -7.43 12.60 10.95
N CYS A 528 -7.58 11.28 11.17
CA CYS A 528 -6.42 10.38 11.24
C CYS A 528 -5.99 9.81 9.87
N LEU A 529 -6.84 9.90 8.83
CA LEU A 529 -6.56 9.38 7.48
C LEU A 529 -5.73 10.37 6.63
N GLN A 530 -5.87 11.67 6.85
CA GLN A 530 -5.15 12.71 6.10
C GLN A 530 -3.73 12.97 6.61
N VAL A 531 -3.38 12.47 7.80
CA VAL A 531 -2.01 12.48 8.32
C VAL A 531 -1.19 11.40 7.60
N THR A 532 -0.86 11.68 6.34
CA THR A 532 -0.06 10.79 5.48
C THR A 532 1.38 10.67 6.00
N ARG A 533 1.84 9.43 6.18
CA ARG A 533 3.23 9.10 6.56
C ARG A 533 3.90 8.36 5.41
N GLU A 534 4.82 9.02 4.72
CA GLU A 534 5.86 8.32 3.96
C GLU A 534 7.17 8.49 4.75
N PRO A 535 7.88 7.40 5.12
CA PRO A 535 9.19 7.55 5.72
C PRO A 535 10.09 8.33 4.77
N GLU A 536 10.90 9.26 5.30
CA GLU A 536 11.74 10.11 4.48
C GLU A 536 12.59 9.23 3.53
N PRO A 537 12.45 9.39 2.20
CA PRO A 537 13.19 8.58 1.22
C PRO A 537 14.71 8.62 1.40
N ASP A 538 15.24 9.70 1.99
CA ASP A 538 16.67 9.85 2.26
C ASP A 538 17.15 9.09 3.52
N ILE A 539 16.25 8.62 4.40
CA ILE A 539 16.58 7.82 5.59
C ILE A 539 16.18 6.35 5.41
N ALA A 540 15.01 6.08 4.84
CA ALA A 540 14.45 4.72 4.74
C ALA A 540 13.84 4.44 3.35
N GLY A 541 14.23 5.20 2.33
CA GLY A 541 13.81 4.96 0.95
C GLY A 541 14.44 3.70 0.32
N PRO A 542 14.05 3.37 -0.92
CA PRO A 542 14.48 2.14 -1.58
C PRO A 542 16.00 1.98 -1.71
N GLY A 543 16.73 3.07 -2.01
CA GLY A 543 18.19 3.04 -2.18
C GLY A 543 18.97 2.79 -0.89
N ILE A 544 18.55 3.43 0.21
CA ILE A 544 19.15 3.22 1.54
C ILE A 544 18.84 1.80 2.03
N THR A 545 17.61 1.34 1.82
CA THR A 545 17.17 -0.02 2.15
C THR A 545 17.97 -1.08 1.38
N MET A 546 18.18 -0.91 0.07
CA MET A 546 19.06 -1.81 -0.71
C MET A 546 20.51 -1.80 -0.22
N SER A 547 21.04 -0.63 0.13
CA SER A 547 22.40 -0.50 0.69
C SER A 547 22.55 -1.22 2.02
N TYR A 548 21.52 -1.17 2.87
CA TYR A 548 21.49 -1.88 4.14
C TYR A 548 21.53 -3.40 3.93
N PHE A 549 20.69 -3.94 3.03
CA PHE A 549 20.74 -5.36 2.69
C PHE A 549 22.09 -5.79 2.11
N LEU A 550 22.71 -4.94 1.29
CA LEU A 550 24.03 -5.21 0.72
C LEU A 550 25.11 -5.28 1.82
N GLN A 551 25.06 -4.40 2.81
CA GLN A 551 25.95 -4.45 3.98
C GLN A 551 25.79 -5.74 4.79
N ILE A 552 24.55 -6.14 5.06
CA ILE A 552 24.29 -7.40 5.77
C ILE A 552 24.85 -8.57 4.97
N ALA A 553 24.57 -8.64 3.67
CA ALA A 553 25.02 -9.72 2.82
C ALA A 553 26.55 -9.82 2.77
N LEU A 554 27.24 -8.70 2.58
CA LEU A 554 28.70 -8.65 2.57
C LEU A 554 29.30 -8.91 3.95
N GLY A 555 28.73 -8.38 5.03
CA GLY A 555 29.15 -8.66 6.41
C GLY A 555 29.01 -10.13 6.78
N ALA A 556 27.85 -10.73 6.49
CA ALA A 556 27.60 -12.16 6.68
C ALA A 556 28.58 -13.00 5.85
N TRP A 557 28.87 -12.58 4.62
CA TRP A 557 29.88 -13.22 3.77
C TRP A 557 31.27 -13.19 4.44
N PHE A 558 31.75 -12.03 4.92
CA PHE A 558 33.05 -11.95 5.60
C PHE A 558 33.11 -12.80 6.87
N ILE A 559 32.03 -12.84 7.66
CA ILE A 559 31.95 -13.64 8.89
C ILE A 559 31.96 -15.14 8.58
N LEU A 560 31.15 -15.58 7.62
CA LEU A 560 31.08 -16.97 7.19
C LEU A 560 32.46 -17.46 6.77
N PHE A 561 33.15 -16.72 5.91
CA PHE A 561 34.49 -17.10 5.48
C PHE A 561 35.53 -16.99 6.59
N SER A 562 35.32 -16.09 7.55
CA SER A 562 36.14 -16.02 8.75
C SER A 562 35.98 -17.21 9.70
N VAL A 563 34.81 -17.83 9.74
CA VAL A 563 34.63 -19.11 10.46
C VAL A 563 35.29 -20.26 9.68
N LEU A 564 35.22 -20.22 8.35
CA LEU A 564 35.75 -21.27 7.46
C LEU A 564 37.29 -21.25 7.33
N ILE A 565 37.93 -20.08 7.45
CA ILE A 565 39.38 -19.88 7.34
C ILE A 565 39.96 -19.51 8.71
N PRO A 566 40.18 -20.47 9.62
CA PRO A 566 40.64 -20.22 10.99
C PRO A 566 42.09 -19.73 11.02
N ARG A 567 42.45 -18.93 12.02
CA ARG A 567 43.82 -18.40 12.22
C ARG A 567 44.87 -19.51 12.42
N ASP A 568 44.57 -20.45 13.30
CA ASP A 568 45.40 -21.65 13.51
C ASP A 568 44.68 -22.86 12.90
N PRO A 569 45.21 -23.44 11.81
CA PRO A 569 44.68 -24.66 11.20
C PRO A 569 44.50 -25.80 12.19
N LYS A 570 45.32 -25.87 13.24
CA LYS A 570 45.27 -26.90 14.30
C LYS A 570 44.20 -26.63 15.35
N ALA A 571 43.77 -25.38 15.53
CA ALA A 571 42.71 -25.00 16.47
C ALA A 571 41.30 -25.01 15.84
N SER A 572 41.23 -25.09 14.51
CA SER A 572 40.00 -25.16 13.69
C SER A 572 38.97 -26.14 14.25
N LEU A 573 37.71 -25.69 14.37
CA LEU A 573 36.56 -26.53 14.69
C LEU A 573 36.38 -27.65 13.66
N VAL A 574 36.61 -27.37 12.38
CA VAL A 574 36.55 -28.35 11.29
C VAL A 574 37.67 -29.40 11.44
N ALA A 575 38.89 -28.97 11.77
CA ALA A 575 40.00 -29.92 12.03
C ALA A 575 39.82 -30.70 13.34
N LYS A 576 39.18 -30.12 14.36
CA LYS A 576 38.82 -30.82 15.61
C LYS A 576 37.69 -31.82 15.38
N ALA A 577 36.60 -31.43 14.71
CA ALA A 577 35.49 -32.31 14.35
C ALA A 577 35.94 -33.45 13.43
N ALA A 578 36.77 -33.17 12.42
CA ALA A 578 37.39 -34.18 11.57
C ALA A 578 38.29 -35.14 12.36
N ARG A 579 39.03 -34.65 13.37
CA ARG A 579 39.81 -35.50 14.29
C ARG A 579 38.91 -36.35 15.20
N THR A 580 37.81 -35.81 15.72
CA THR A 580 36.86 -36.53 16.59
C THR A 580 36.10 -37.61 15.80
N LEU A 581 35.56 -37.28 14.63
CA LEU A 581 34.95 -38.22 13.68
C LEU A 581 35.94 -39.32 13.26
N ARG A 582 37.21 -38.99 13.05
CA ARG A 582 38.26 -39.99 12.78
C ARG A 582 38.64 -40.81 14.00
N ARG A 583 38.61 -40.28 15.23
CA ARG A 583 38.82 -41.06 16.47
C ARG A 583 37.70 -42.07 16.67
N LEU A 584 36.45 -41.69 16.36
CA LEU A 584 35.30 -42.60 16.32
C LEU A 584 35.46 -43.67 15.22
N ARG A 585 35.97 -43.29 14.04
CA ARG A 585 36.23 -44.21 12.91
C ARG A 585 37.47 -45.11 13.10
N LYS A 586 38.49 -44.66 13.85
CA LYS A 586 39.71 -45.43 14.19
C LYS A 586 39.45 -46.57 15.18
N ARG A 587 38.31 -46.58 15.89
CA ARG A 587 37.85 -47.76 16.66
C ARG A 587 37.52 -48.96 15.77
N SER A 588 37.39 -48.79 14.44
CA SER A 588 36.98 -49.83 13.49
C SER A 588 38.09 -50.36 12.55
N ARG A 589 39.28 -49.73 12.44
CA ARG A 589 40.36 -50.23 11.55
C ARG A 589 41.77 -49.98 12.09
N ARG A 590 42.52 -51.07 12.31
CA ARG A 590 43.99 -51.08 12.50
C ARG A 590 44.68 -51.13 11.13
N GLN A 591 45.33 -50.05 10.69
CA GLN A 591 46.67 -50.02 10.08
C GLN A 591 47.00 -48.66 9.41
N GLY A 592 48.28 -48.31 9.54
CA GLY A 592 49.13 -47.31 8.86
C GLY A 592 48.58 -46.29 7.87
N SER A 593 48.80 -45.00 8.20
CA SER A 593 49.32 -43.94 7.30
C SER A 593 49.28 -42.58 8.04
N PRO A 594 50.36 -41.79 8.08
CA PRO A 594 50.34 -40.44 8.64
C PRO A 594 49.70 -39.47 7.64
N ARG A 595 48.36 -39.51 7.52
CA ARG A 595 47.55 -38.47 6.86
C ARG A 595 47.08 -37.39 7.85
N GLU A 596 47.91 -37.08 8.84
CA GLU A 596 47.70 -35.95 9.76
C GLU A 596 47.73 -34.60 9.02
N GLY A 597 48.45 -34.51 7.90
CA GLY A 597 48.67 -33.24 7.20
C GLY A 597 47.61 -32.79 6.17
N ARG A 598 46.69 -33.62 5.65
CA ARG A 598 45.92 -33.24 4.43
C ARG A 598 44.87 -32.14 4.67
N THR A 599 44.17 -32.17 5.80
CA THR A 599 43.16 -31.14 6.14
C THR A 599 43.83 -29.86 6.64
N GLU A 600 44.91 -29.98 7.41
CA GLU A 600 45.71 -28.83 7.86
C GLU A 600 46.45 -28.17 6.67
N SER A 601 47.00 -28.96 5.75
CA SER A 601 47.62 -28.49 4.49
C SER A 601 46.60 -27.85 3.55
N PHE A 602 45.37 -28.38 3.48
CA PHE A 602 44.30 -27.74 2.72
C PHE A 602 43.91 -26.38 3.31
N LEU A 603 43.77 -26.29 4.65
CA LEU A 603 43.50 -25.01 5.32
C LEU A 603 44.65 -24.02 5.16
N GLN A 604 45.91 -24.48 5.20
CA GLN A 604 47.09 -23.65 4.90
C GLN A 604 47.11 -23.19 3.44
N SER A 605 46.77 -24.07 2.49
CA SER A 605 46.67 -23.71 1.07
C SER A 605 45.52 -22.74 0.80
N LEU A 606 44.42 -22.86 1.54
CA LEU A 606 43.30 -21.90 1.49
C LEU A 606 43.71 -20.55 2.07
N GLN A 607 44.42 -20.52 3.21
CA GLN A 607 44.95 -19.30 3.80
C GLN A 607 45.89 -18.56 2.84
N ALA A 608 46.73 -19.30 2.12
CA ALA A 608 47.67 -18.77 1.12
C ALA A 608 47.05 -18.53 -0.28
N SER A 609 45.74 -18.75 -0.44
CA SER A 609 45.06 -18.56 -1.72
C SER A 609 44.87 -17.08 -2.06
N ARG A 610 44.84 -16.75 -3.35
CA ARG A 610 44.52 -15.39 -3.85
C ARG A 610 43.16 -14.91 -3.34
N PHE A 611 42.22 -15.83 -3.16
CA PHE A 611 40.89 -15.56 -2.60
C PHE A 611 40.97 -15.09 -1.14
N SER A 612 41.70 -15.81 -0.28
CA SER A 612 41.88 -15.44 1.13
C SER A 612 42.56 -14.08 1.26
N VAL A 613 43.61 -13.84 0.46
CA VAL A 613 44.31 -12.55 0.45
C VAL A 613 43.39 -11.42 -0.04
N ALA A 614 42.63 -11.64 -1.12
CA ALA A 614 41.67 -10.65 -1.61
C ALA A 614 40.59 -10.34 -0.56
N LEU A 615 40.01 -11.36 0.07
CA LEU A 615 38.99 -11.24 1.10
C LEU A 615 39.46 -10.39 2.28
N PHE A 616 40.62 -10.70 2.87
CA PHE A 616 41.15 -9.96 4.02
C PHE A 616 41.64 -8.56 3.64
N SER A 617 42.12 -8.36 2.40
CA SER A 617 42.52 -7.03 1.92
C SER A 617 41.30 -6.11 1.75
N THR A 618 40.16 -6.65 1.32
CA THR A 618 38.93 -5.86 1.11
C THR A 618 38.10 -5.67 2.37
N VAL A 619 38.30 -6.46 3.43
CA VAL A 619 37.46 -6.38 4.63
C VAL A 619 37.62 -5.04 5.35
N VAL A 620 38.81 -4.45 5.31
CA VAL A 620 39.08 -3.13 5.87
C VAL A 620 38.38 -2.05 5.05
N GLU A 621 38.46 -2.13 3.72
CA GLU A 621 37.84 -1.14 2.83
C GLU A 621 36.31 -1.24 2.87
N PHE A 622 35.81 -2.45 3.07
CA PHE A 622 34.42 -2.69 3.39
C PHE A 622 34.04 -2.03 4.73
N GLN A 623 34.83 -2.21 5.79
CA GLN A 623 34.59 -1.56 7.09
C GLN A 623 34.61 -0.03 6.96
N GLU A 624 35.56 0.54 6.22
CA GLU A 624 35.63 1.99 5.94
C GLU A 624 34.36 2.47 5.23
N ALA A 625 33.97 1.79 4.15
CA ALA A 625 32.77 2.10 3.39
C ALA A 625 31.49 2.03 4.26
N GLN A 626 31.34 0.95 5.03
CA GLN A 626 30.21 0.77 5.97
C GLN A 626 30.10 1.91 6.98
N VAL A 627 31.22 2.32 7.56
CA VAL A 627 31.25 3.43 8.52
C VAL A 627 30.79 4.73 7.84
N PHE A 628 31.34 5.08 6.67
CA PHE A 628 30.98 6.33 6.00
C PHE A 628 29.52 6.34 5.54
N PHE A 629 29.01 5.22 5.05
CA PHE A 629 27.60 5.08 4.73
C PHE A 629 26.74 5.29 5.98
N THR A 630 27.02 4.56 7.06
CA THR A 630 26.25 4.65 8.30
C THR A 630 26.29 6.07 8.85
N LEU A 631 27.45 6.70 8.87
CA LEU A 631 27.63 8.08 9.31
C LEU A 631 26.83 9.07 8.47
N ALA A 632 26.76 8.89 7.14
CA ALA A 632 25.96 9.75 6.27
C ALA A 632 24.45 9.66 6.61
N VAL A 633 23.93 8.45 6.84
CA VAL A 633 22.53 8.27 7.26
C VAL A 633 22.31 8.83 8.67
N GLN A 634 23.27 8.67 9.59
CA GLN A 634 23.22 9.23 10.94
C GLN A 634 23.22 10.76 10.93
N LEU A 635 24.07 11.38 10.11
CA LEU A 635 24.13 12.83 9.95
C LEU A 635 22.84 13.38 9.34
N ALA A 636 22.28 12.70 8.34
CA ALA A 636 20.96 13.03 7.81
C ALA A 636 19.89 12.95 8.91
N SER A 637 19.92 11.88 9.72
CA SER A 637 18.98 11.69 10.84
C SER A 637 19.11 12.78 11.91
N ILE A 638 20.34 13.12 12.33
CA ILE A 638 20.58 14.21 13.28
C ILE A 638 20.14 15.55 12.69
N SER A 639 20.47 15.81 11.43
CA SER A 639 20.10 17.06 10.77
C SER A 639 18.58 17.20 10.71
N MET A 640 17.86 16.10 10.49
CA MET A 640 16.41 16.07 10.57
C MET A 640 15.84 16.18 11.98
N ILE A 641 16.56 15.75 13.02
CA ILE A 641 16.10 15.88 14.41
C ILE A 641 16.40 17.29 14.96
N VAL A 642 17.48 17.92 14.51
CA VAL A 642 18.04 19.15 15.08
C VAL A 642 17.67 20.40 14.27
N PHE A 643 17.70 20.33 12.93
CA PHE A 643 17.44 21.50 12.06
C PHE A 643 16.02 21.56 11.52
N ASN A 644 15.23 20.52 11.76
CA ASN A 644 13.86 20.46 11.30
C ASN A 644 12.97 20.81 12.50
N ASP A 645 12.14 21.85 12.35
CA ASP A 645 11.18 22.24 13.39
C ASP A 645 10.32 21.03 13.78
N SER A 646 9.78 21.03 15.01
CA SER A 646 8.99 19.95 15.65
C SER A 646 7.87 19.35 14.77
N ILE A 647 7.52 20.02 13.68
CA ILE A 647 6.47 19.69 12.72
C ILE A 647 6.98 18.83 11.55
N SER A 648 8.24 18.94 11.16
CA SER A 648 8.84 18.03 10.17
C SER A 648 9.04 16.62 10.71
N ALA A 649 9.08 16.48 12.04
CA ALA A 649 9.11 15.19 12.73
C ALA A 649 7.77 14.43 12.66
N ILE A 650 6.66 15.04 12.21
CA ILE A 650 5.35 14.40 12.10
C ILE A 650 5.18 13.60 10.79
N ARG A 651 5.85 14.01 9.70
CA ARG A 651 5.92 13.20 8.46
C ARG A 651 6.90 12.04 8.56
N ILE A 652 7.88 12.12 9.47
CA ILE A 652 9.02 11.22 9.53
C ILE A 652 8.85 10.26 10.70
N ASP A 653 8.78 8.97 10.41
CA ASP A 653 8.81 7.95 11.45
C ASP A 653 10.21 7.86 12.08
N TRP A 654 10.42 8.66 13.14
CA TRP A 654 11.61 8.61 13.99
C TRP A 654 11.96 7.19 14.46
N ARG A 655 10.96 6.32 14.66
CA ARG A 655 11.20 4.92 15.06
C ARG A 655 11.81 4.12 13.92
N ALA A 656 11.38 4.36 12.68
CA ALA A 656 12.03 3.80 11.50
C ALA A 656 13.50 4.22 11.43
N ALA A 657 13.79 5.52 11.60
CA ALA A 657 15.16 6.03 11.62
C ALA A 657 16.01 5.31 12.68
N ASN A 658 15.49 5.13 13.90
CA ASN A 658 16.18 4.37 14.96
C ASN A 658 16.50 2.93 14.60
N VAL A 659 15.52 2.20 14.05
CA VAL A 659 15.69 0.80 13.67
C VAL A 659 16.74 0.67 12.56
N PHE A 660 16.68 1.54 11.55
CA PHE A 660 17.68 1.60 10.48
C PHE A 660 19.08 1.98 11.00
N GLN A 661 19.21 2.96 11.89
CA GLN A 661 20.51 3.36 12.45
C GLN A 661 21.14 2.27 13.30
N MET A 662 20.34 1.64 14.16
CA MET A 662 20.81 0.55 15.00
C MET A 662 21.20 -0.66 14.17
N GLY A 663 20.37 -1.04 13.21
CA GLY A 663 20.65 -2.12 12.28
C GLY A 663 21.98 -1.93 11.56
N ASN A 664 22.25 -0.74 10.99
CA ASN A 664 23.53 -0.43 10.34
C ASN A 664 24.70 -0.49 11.33
N THR A 665 24.53 0.07 12.53
CA THR A 665 25.57 0.10 13.57
C THR A 665 25.96 -1.30 14.04
N PHE A 666 25.01 -2.24 14.12
CA PHE A 666 25.30 -3.63 14.47
C PHE A 666 26.18 -4.33 13.45
N VAL A 667 25.98 -4.08 12.14
CA VAL A 667 26.86 -4.66 11.12
C VAL A 667 28.29 -4.13 11.28
N VAL A 668 28.46 -2.83 11.54
CA VAL A 668 29.78 -2.21 11.80
C VAL A 668 30.47 -2.82 13.03
N LEU A 669 29.73 -3.00 14.14
CA LEU A 669 30.26 -3.62 15.35
C LEU A 669 30.64 -5.08 15.14
N LEU A 670 29.84 -5.81 14.38
CA LEU A 670 30.05 -7.23 14.07
C LEU A 670 31.31 -7.44 13.22
N VAL A 671 31.54 -6.60 12.20
CA VAL A 671 32.75 -6.65 11.39
C VAL A 671 33.97 -6.20 12.19
N GLN A 672 33.84 -5.16 13.03
CA GLN A 672 34.92 -4.72 13.93
C GLN A 672 35.30 -5.81 14.94
N ALA A 673 34.32 -6.52 15.50
CA ALA A 673 34.53 -7.65 16.39
C ALA A 673 35.32 -8.77 15.68
N GLU A 674 35.01 -9.06 14.41
CA GLU A 674 35.76 -10.03 13.63
C GLU A 674 37.19 -9.57 13.33
N LEU A 675 37.40 -8.29 13.01
CA LEU A 675 38.74 -7.72 12.84
C LEU A 675 39.61 -7.93 14.09
N GLN A 676 39.07 -7.65 15.27
CA GLN A 676 39.78 -7.83 16.54
C GLN A 676 40.02 -9.30 16.89
N ARG A 677 39.07 -10.20 16.61
CA ARG A 677 39.28 -11.66 16.75
C ARG A 677 40.45 -12.16 15.91
N ARG A 678 40.80 -11.45 14.83
CA ARG A 678 41.94 -11.73 13.95
C ARG A 678 43.23 -11.02 14.34
N ASN A 679 43.24 -10.32 15.47
CA ASN A 679 44.30 -9.40 15.91
C ASN A 679 44.57 -8.23 14.95
N MET A 680 43.60 -7.84 14.14
CA MET A 680 43.70 -6.64 13.31
C MET A 680 43.23 -5.42 14.13
N HIS A 681 44.03 -5.02 15.11
CA HIS A 681 43.71 -3.95 16.07
C HIS A 681 44.07 -2.56 15.54
N TRP A 682 43.52 -2.17 14.40
CA TRP A 682 43.85 -0.87 13.81
C TRP A 682 43.09 0.27 14.50
N TRP A 683 43.84 1.20 15.09
CA TRP A 683 43.26 2.36 15.76
C TRP A 683 42.37 3.21 14.84
N TYR A 684 42.71 3.32 13.55
CA TYR A 684 41.90 4.04 12.57
C TYR A 684 40.49 3.45 12.41
N ALA A 685 40.38 2.15 12.11
CA ALA A 685 39.09 1.48 11.94
C ALA A 685 38.28 1.44 13.24
N TYR A 686 38.96 1.28 14.37
CA TYR A 686 38.34 1.37 15.69
C TYR A 686 37.77 2.76 15.98
N LEU A 687 38.53 3.83 15.74
CA LEU A 687 38.08 5.21 15.96
C LEU A 687 36.85 5.55 15.12
N LEU A 688 36.83 5.11 13.85
CA LEU A 688 35.67 5.24 12.98
C LEU A 688 34.45 4.50 13.53
N THR A 689 34.63 3.26 13.99
CA THR A 689 33.57 2.46 14.63
C THR A 689 33.04 3.14 15.91
N LEU A 690 33.93 3.73 16.70
CA LEU A 690 33.57 4.48 17.90
C LEU A 690 32.74 5.72 17.55
N ILE A 691 33.11 6.48 16.53
CA ILE A 691 32.36 7.67 16.08
C ILE A 691 30.93 7.26 15.69
N VAL A 692 30.77 6.25 14.84
CA VAL A 692 29.45 5.75 14.42
C VAL A 692 28.62 5.28 15.61
N SER A 693 29.25 4.61 16.59
CA SER A 693 28.58 4.15 17.80
C SER A 693 28.12 5.33 18.67
N VAL A 694 28.95 6.37 18.83
CA VAL A 694 28.59 7.59 19.57
C VAL A 694 27.44 8.32 18.90
N PHE A 695 27.50 8.50 17.57
CA PHE A 695 26.41 9.14 16.84
C PHE A 695 25.10 8.35 16.96
N CYS A 696 25.15 7.02 16.89
CA CYS A 696 24.00 6.16 17.14
C CYS A 696 23.40 6.39 18.54
N LEU A 697 24.24 6.40 19.58
CA LEU A 697 23.80 6.65 20.96
C LEU A 697 23.26 8.07 21.15
N THR A 698 23.86 9.07 20.52
CA THR A 698 23.40 10.46 20.54
C THR A 698 22.03 10.59 19.89
N ILE A 699 21.81 9.98 18.73
CA ILE A 699 20.51 9.95 18.05
C ILE A 699 19.46 9.37 18.99
N GLN A 700 19.71 8.17 19.56
CA GLN A 700 18.81 7.53 20.51
C GLN A 700 18.51 8.38 21.74
N ARG A 701 19.52 9.08 22.26
CA ARG A 701 19.35 9.98 23.40
C ARG A 701 18.51 11.19 23.01
N LEU A 702 18.78 11.80 21.86
CA LEU A 702 18.05 12.94 21.34
C LEU A 702 16.57 12.61 21.16
N GLY A 703 16.19 11.50 20.55
CA GLY A 703 14.76 11.17 20.47
C GLY A 703 14.18 10.42 21.68
N ARG A 704 14.95 10.22 22.75
CA ARG A 704 14.42 9.95 24.11
C ARG A 704 14.14 11.25 24.88
N GLU A 705 15.02 12.25 24.78
CA GLU A 705 14.87 13.56 25.44
C GLU A 705 13.89 14.48 24.69
N ASN A 706 13.87 14.45 23.37
CA ASN A 706 12.88 15.14 22.51
C ASN A 706 11.52 14.39 22.42
N LYS A 707 11.22 13.46 23.34
CA LYS A 707 9.88 12.87 23.40
C LYS A 707 8.78 13.91 23.72
N TYR A 708 9.11 15.12 24.22
CA TYR A 708 8.13 16.00 24.87
C TYR A 708 8.38 17.53 24.78
N TYR A 709 9.22 18.02 23.87
CA TYR A 709 9.45 19.49 23.74
C TYR A 709 9.18 19.93 22.31
N GLY A 710 7.89 20.08 22.01
CA GLY A 710 7.41 20.68 20.78
C GLY A 710 5.96 21.16 20.85
N PHE A 711 5.17 20.64 21.79
CA PHE A 711 3.75 20.97 21.90
C PHE A 711 3.41 21.50 23.29
N LYS A 712 2.55 22.52 23.30
CA LYS A 712 2.01 23.15 24.50
C LYS A 712 0.92 22.23 25.08
N THR A 713 0.86 22.08 26.41
CA THR A 713 -0.27 21.40 27.06
C THR A 713 -1.57 22.11 26.70
N LEU A 714 -2.54 21.38 26.16
CA LEU A 714 -3.88 21.88 25.88
C LEU A 714 -4.78 21.62 27.08
N SER A 715 -5.24 22.68 27.74
CA SER A 715 -6.14 22.60 28.90
C SER A 715 -7.46 21.90 28.60
N GLU A 716 -7.93 22.03 27.36
CA GLU A 716 -9.12 21.40 26.80
C GLU A 716 -8.97 19.87 26.69
N CYS A 717 -7.74 19.35 26.77
CA CYS A 717 -7.40 17.94 26.75
C CYS A 717 -6.95 17.42 28.14
N GLY A 718 -7.20 18.19 29.22
CA GLY A 718 -7.04 17.74 30.61
C GLY A 718 -5.65 17.92 31.23
N ASP A 719 -4.81 18.82 30.70
CA ASP A 719 -3.52 19.25 31.26
C ASP A 719 -2.53 18.11 31.63
N SER A 720 -2.75 16.91 31.08
CA SER A 720 -1.92 15.71 31.26
C SER A 720 -0.96 15.54 30.09
N TYR A 721 0.09 14.73 30.29
CA TYR A 721 1.23 14.53 29.39
C TYR A 721 0.92 13.88 28.02
N THR A 722 -0.36 13.78 27.63
CA THR A 722 -0.84 13.27 26.34
C THR A 722 -1.33 14.44 25.50
N GLU A 723 -0.53 14.81 24.52
CA GLU A 723 -0.74 15.95 23.64
C GLU A 723 -1.88 15.61 22.66
N SER A 724 -2.52 16.64 22.07
CA SER A 724 -3.59 16.67 21.05
C SER A 724 -4.24 15.35 20.54
N ILE A 725 -5.51 15.41 20.10
CA ILE A 725 -6.18 14.24 19.49
C ILE A 725 -5.43 13.66 18.27
N LEU A 726 -4.63 14.49 17.58
CA LEU A 726 -3.73 14.09 16.48
C LEU A 726 -2.56 13.21 16.93
N GLU A 727 -2.10 13.35 18.18
CA GLU A 727 -1.09 12.48 18.77
C GLU A 727 -1.67 11.09 19.08
N THR A 728 -2.93 11.03 19.51
CA THR A 728 -3.61 9.73 19.69
C THR A 728 -3.79 9.00 18.36
N CYS A 729 -4.06 9.72 17.25
CA CYS A 729 -4.00 9.15 15.89
C CYS A 729 -2.61 8.54 15.58
N ARG A 730 -1.54 9.13 16.12
CA ARG A 730 -0.15 8.77 15.80
C ARG A 730 0.30 7.43 16.35
N PHE A 731 -0.18 7.01 17.51
CA PHE A 731 0.21 5.75 18.15
C PHE A 731 -0.37 4.50 17.47
N ARG A 732 -1.38 4.67 16.61
CA ARG A 732 -2.15 3.57 16.01
C ARG A 732 -1.65 3.15 14.62
N SER A 733 -1.21 4.11 13.81
CA SER A 733 -0.78 3.88 12.41
C SER A 733 0.73 3.78 12.21
N SER A 734 1.53 3.69 13.29
CA SER A 734 2.97 3.45 13.11
C SER A 734 3.14 2.11 12.41
N GLY A 735 3.45 2.15 11.12
CA GLY A 735 4.02 1.05 10.35
C GLY A 735 5.42 0.74 10.84
N PHE A 736 5.57 0.59 12.15
CA PHE A 736 6.71 0.16 12.95
C PHE A 736 6.08 -0.05 14.33
N GLY A 737 5.65 -1.28 14.64
CA GLY A 737 4.88 -1.63 15.85
C GLY A 737 5.33 -0.93 17.15
N GLY A 738 4.48 -0.05 17.68
CA GLY A 738 4.86 0.93 18.71
C GLY A 738 5.35 0.39 20.06
N TYR A 739 4.88 -0.79 20.50
CA TYR A 739 5.27 -1.37 21.79
C TYR A 739 6.50 -2.29 21.70
N SER A 740 6.63 -3.05 20.59
CA SER A 740 7.77 -3.96 20.39
C SER A 740 9.06 -3.18 20.11
N ILE A 741 8.97 -2.03 19.43
CA ILE A 741 10.14 -1.25 19.02
C ILE A 741 10.72 -0.41 20.14
N GLU A 742 9.94 0.05 21.13
CA GLU A 742 10.49 0.73 22.31
C GLU A 742 11.28 -0.23 23.20
N TYR A 743 10.75 -1.42 23.50
CA TYR A 743 11.47 -2.45 24.24
C TYR A 743 12.70 -2.98 23.49
N LEU A 744 12.58 -3.16 22.17
CA LEU A 744 13.71 -3.53 21.33
C LEU A 744 14.78 -2.42 21.36
N SER A 745 14.41 -1.15 21.25
CA SER A 745 15.34 -0.01 21.29
C SER A 745 16.16 0.06 22.57
N ASP A 746 15.55 -0.17 23.74
CA ASP A 746 16.25 -0.19 25.04
C ASP A 746 17.30 -1.30 25.10
N THR A 747 16.93 -2.48 24.62
CA THR A 747 17.80 -3.66 24.54
C THR A 747 18.95 -3.44 23.54
N MET A 748 18.65 -2.80 22.41
CA MET A 748 19.62 -2.46 21.37
C MET A 748 20.62 -1.42 21.87
N PHE A 749 20.14 -0.37 22.55
CA PHE A 749 20.98 0.68 23.14
C PHE A 749 21.99 0.09 24.14
N ALA A 750 21.52 -0.77 25.05
CA ALA A 750 22.41 -1.48 25.97
C ALA A 750 23.43 -2.34 25.23
N THR A 751 23.02 -3.00 24.15
CA THR A 751 23.91 -3.85 23.36
C THR A 751 25.00 -3.07 22.62
N VAL A 752 24.69 -1.88 22.07
CA VAL A 752 25.72 -1.00 21.47
C VAL A 752 26.75 -0.60 22.53
N ILE A 753 26.31 -0.20 23.73
CA ILE A 753 27.22 0.16 24.84
C ILE A 753 28.08 -1.02 25.25
N ILE A 754 27.50 -2.20 25.45
CA ILE A 754 28.23 -3.40 25.85
C ILE A 754 29.23 -3.79 24.76
N GLY A 755 28.81 -3.78 23.49
CA GLY A 755 29.64 -4.12 22.34
C GLY A 755 30.83 -3.18 22.19
N ILE A 756 30.62 -1.87 22.20
CA ILE A 756 31.72 -0.90 22.07
C ILE A 756 32.64 -0.98 23.29
N THR A 757 32.10 -1.10 24.50
CA THR A 757 32.91 -1.24 25.73
C THR A 757 33.81 -2.46 25.66
N PHE A 758 33.27 -3.60 25.22
CA PHE A 758 34.03 -4.84 25.07
C PHE A 758 35.14 -4.73 24.01
N ILE A 759 34.81 -4.16 22.84
CA ILE A 759 35.76 -3.87 21.74
C ILE A 759 36.85 -2.90 22.20
N SER A 760 36.49 -1.87 22.98
CA SER A 760 37.43 -0.89 23.55
C SER A 760 38.37 -1.52 24.56
N PHE A 761 37.88 -2.39 25.45
CA PHE A 761 38.73 -3.10 26.40
C PHE A 761 39.74 -3.99 25.68
N ASP A 762 39.32 -4.73 24.65
CA ASP A 762 40.23 -5.55 23.84
C ASP A 762 41.25 -4.68 23.09
N GLN A 763 40.80 -3.59 22.45
CA GLN A 763 41.67 -2.66 21.74
C GLN A 763 42.75 -2.06 22.66
N ILE A 764 42.36 -1.64 23.87
CA ILE A 764 43.27 -1.07 24.88
C ILE A 764 44.23 -2.15 25.39
N ALA A 765 43.74 -3.35 25.69
CA ALA A 765 44.55 -4.48 26.16
C ALA A 765 45.66 -4.88 25.17
N GLN A 766 45.46 -4.61 23.88
CA GLN A 766 46.41 -4.92 22.82
C GLN A 766 47.41 -3.78 22.54
N THR A 767 47.32 -2.68 23.29
CA THR A 767 48.33 -1.61 23.27
C THR A 767 49.66 -2.19 23.75
N PRO A 768 50.78 -1.99 23.04
CA PRO A 768 52.05 -2.67 23.33
C PRO A 768 52.46 -2.63 24.81
N GLN A 769 52.36 -1.46 25.44
CA GLN A 769 52.71 -1.26 26.86
C GLN A 769 51.86 -2.10 27.83
N ILE A 770 50.55 -2.21 27.56
CA ILE A 770 49.61 -2.95 28.41
C ILE A 770 49.74 -4.45 28.12
N ARG A 771 49.84 -4.81 26.84
CA ARG A 771 50.03 -6.20 26.41
C ARG A 771 51.29 -6.81 27.01
N ASP A 772 52.42 -6.11 26.91
CA ASP A 772 53.70 -6.59 27.45
C ASP A 772 53.66 -6.73 28.98
N TRP A 773 52.96 -5.81 29.67
CA TRP A 773 52.73 -5.87 31.11
C TRP A 773 51.82 -7.05 31.52
N VAL A 774 50.71 -7.28 30.80
CA VAL A 774 49.79 -8.41 31.02
C VAL A 774 50.49 -9.74 30.73
N ASP A 775 51.17 -9.86 29.59
CA ASP A 775 51.89 -11.07 29.18
C ASP A 775 53.00 -11.40 30.20
N GLY A 776 53.74 -10.40 30.68
CA GLY A 776 54.74 -10.58 31.75
C GLY A 776 54.16 -11.11 33.06
N ARG A 777 52.99 -10.60 33.49
CA ARG A 777 52.29 -11.10 34.68
C ARG A 777 51.69 -12.49 34.48
N MET A 778 51.09 -12.74 33.31
CA MET A 778 50.49 -14.02 32.94
C MET A 778 51.54 -15.12 32.88
N GLU A 779 52.73 -14.84 32.35
CA GLU A 779 53.85 -15.77 32.36
C GLU A 779 54.35 -16.09 33.77
N ALA A 780 54.46 -15.09 34.65
CA ALA A 780 54.84 -15.28 36.05
C ALA A 780 53.83 -16.17 36.79
N TRP A 781 52.53 -16.02 36.50
CA TRP A 781 51.45 -16.87 37.04
C TRP A 781 51.47 -18.29 36.46
N ARG A 782 51.74 -18.43 35.16
CA ARG A 782 51.81 -19.72 34.45
C ARG A 782 52.93 -20.62 34.96
N ARG A 783 53.99 -20.02 35.51
CA ARG A 783 55.13 -20.72 36.12
C ARG A 783 54.91 -21.09 37.59
N LYS A 784 54.07 -20.36 38.35
CA LYS A 784 53.92 -20.54 39.81
C LYS A 784 53.11 -21.76 40.26
N SER A 785 52.11 -22.26 39.51
CA SER A 785 51.36 -23.46 39.92
C SER A 785 50.58 -24.15 38.78
N ARG A 786 50.24 -25.45 38.97
CA ARG A 786 49.31 -26.18 38.07
C ARG A 786 47.92 -25.52 38.04
N VAL A 787 47.49 -24.94 39.16
CA VAL A 787 46.24 -24.19 39.29
C VAL A 787 46.27 -22.94 38.41
N GLY A 788 47.38 -22.20 38.36
CA GLY A 788 47.55 -21.04 37.47
C GLY A 788 47.45 -21.40 35.99
N LYS A 789 48.03 -22.53 35.55
CA LYS A 789 47.85 -23.02 34.17
C LYS A 789 46.40 -23.40 33.85
N TRP A 790 45.70 -23.98 34.81
CA TRP A 790 44.28 -24.30 34.66
C TRP A 790 43.45 -23.03 34.55
N ILE A 791 43.63 -22.07 35.47
CA ILE A 791 42.94 -20.77 35.48
C ILE A 791 43.13 -20.02 34.14
N LEU A 792 44.36 -19.94 33.62
CA LEU A 792 44.64 -19.27 32.35
C LEU A 792 43.97 -19.95 31.15
N LYS A 793 43.87 -21.29 31.17
CA LYS A 793 43.18 -22.05 30.13
C LYS A 793 41.67 -21.88 30.20
N THR A 794 41.08 -21.91 31.40
CA THR A 794 39.66 -21.60 31.61
C THR A 794 39.35 -20.15 31.27
N TRP A 795 40.25 -19.22 31.56
CA TRP A 795 40.12 -17.80 31.20
C TRP A 795 40.10 -17.58 29.69
N SER A 796 41.03 -18.21 28.96
CA SER A 796 41.05 -18.17 27.49
C SER A 796 39.80 -18.78 26.84
N LEU A 797 39.27 -19.87 27.42
CA LEU A 797 38.02 -20.48 26.98
C LEU A 797 36.81 -19.59 27.28
N PHE A 798 36.79 -18.97 28.47
CA PHE A 798 35.77 -18.00 28.87
C PHE A 798 35.75 -16.80 27.92
N TRP A 799 36.92 -16.23 27.60
CA TRP A 799 37.04 -15.12 26.65
C TRP A 799 36.56 -15.52 25.25
N SER A 800 36.92 -16.72 24.79
CA SER A 800 36.47 -17.25 23.50
C SER A 800 34.94 -17.46 23.46
N PHE A 801 34.35 -17.89 24.57
CA PHE A 801 32.90 -18.04 24.71
C PHE A 801 32.20 -16.68 24.73
N LEU A 802 32.78 -15.69 25.39
CA LEU A 802 32.26 -14.33 25.45
C LEU A 802 32.23 -13.67 24.06
N TRP A 803 33.31 -13.81 23.27
CA TRP A 803 33.34 -13.38 21.87
C TRP A 803 32.28 -14.08 21.02
N PHE A 804 32.13 -15.39 21.18
CA PHE A 804 31.11 -16.15 20.47
C PHE A 804 29.68 -15.69 20.84
N GLY A 805 29.42 -15.53 22.14
CA GLY A 805 28.13 -15.05 22.66
C GLY A 805 27.79 -13.65 22.13
N MET A 806 28.74 -12.71 22.14
CA MET A 806 28.52 -11.38 21.59
C MET A 806 28.19 -11.42 20.09
N ASN A 807 28.91 -12.21 19.29
CA ASN A 807 28.60 -12.36 17.87
C ASN A 807 27.21 -12.99 17.65
N CYS A 808 26.81 -13.99 18.44
CA CYS A 808 25.47 -14.57 18.37
C CYS A 808 24.38 -13.55 18.72
N VAL A 809 24.58 -12.73 19.75
CA VAL A 809 23.64 -11.66 20.13
C VAL A 809 23.52 -10.61 19.03
N LEU A 810 24.65 -10.14 18.48
CA LEU A 810 24.65 -9.17 17.38
C LEU A 810 23.97 -9.72 16.12
N LEU A 811 24.18 -11.00 15.78
CA LEU A 811 23.52 -11.65 14.64
C LEU A 811 22.01 -11.84 14.87
N TRP A 812 21.60 -12.22 16.08
CA TRP A 812 20.19 -12.34 16.43
C TRP A 812 19.49 -10.98 16.33
N LEU A 813 20.06 -9.94 16.94
CA LEU A 813 19.51 -8.58 16.85
C LEU A 813 19.47 -8.07 15.41
N LEU A 814 20.48 -8.38 14.59
CA LEU A 814 20.49 -8.03 13.18
C LEU A 814 19.33 -8.69 12.41
N ALA A 815 19.02 -9.96 12.71
CA ALA A 815 17.88 -10.67 12.12
C ALA A 815 16.55 -10.00 12.53
N GLU A 816 16.37 -9.71 13.81
CA GLU A 816 15.18 -9.02 14.34
C GLU A 816 14.98 -7.65 13.68
N THR A 817 16.05 -6.84 13.53
CA THR A 817 15.97 -5.55 12.84
C THR A 817 15.64 -5.68 11.36
N THR A 818 16.19 -6.71 10.71
CA THR A 818 15.97 -6.94 9.28
C THR A 818 14.52 -7.35 9.02
N GLU A 819 13.96 -8.22 9.87
CA GLU A 819 12.56 -8.62 9.82
C GLU A 819 11.63 -7.44 10.06
N ALA A 820 11.93 -6.60 11.06
CA ALA A 820 11.19 -5.37 11.32
C ALA A 820 11.21 -4.42 10.11
N ILE A 821 12.37 -4.21 9.48
CA ILE A 821 12.49 -3.37 8.28
C ILE A 821 11.74 -3.95 7.08
N LEU A 822 11.76 -5.28 6.89
CA LEU A 822 11.09 -5.95 5.77
C LEU A 822 9.56 -5.92 5.88
N ARG A 823 9.03 -6.15 7.08
CA ARG A 823 7.61 -5.93 7.36
C ARG A 823 7.23 -4.48 7.09
N GLU A 824 8.14 -3.59 7.48
CA GLU A 824 8.06 -2.14 7.44
C GLU A 824 7.88 -1.52 6.04
N VAL A 825 8.89 -1.78 5.22
CA VAL A 825 9.15 -1.06 3.98
C VAL A 825 8.73 -1.90 2.76
N GLY A 826 8.30 -3.15 2.98
CA GLY A 826 7.94 -4.10 1.92
C GLY A 826 6.86 -3.60 0.96
N GLY A 827 5.88 -2.83 1.45
CA GLY A 827 4.86 -2.19 0.61
C GLY A 827 5.40 -1.03 -0.23
N THR A 828 6.32 -0.25 0.32
CA THR A 828 6.89 0.97 -0.28
C THR A 828 7.92 0.65 -1.36
N LEU A 829 8.65 -0.46 -1.25
CA LEU A 829 9.63 -0.94 -2.25
C LEU A 829 8.99 -1.34 -3.60
N ARG A 830 7.66 -1.50 -3.67
CA ARG A 830 6.93 -1.86 -4.90
C ARG A 830 6.55 -0.68 -5.79
N LYS A 831 6.60 0.57 -5.29
CA LYS A 831 6.34 1.77 -6.09
C LYS A 831 7.58 2.09 -6.94
N LYS A 832 7.48 1.92 -8.26
CA LYS A 832 8.61 1.95 -9.23
C LYS A 832 9.07 3.36 -9.62
N ASP A 833 8.39 4.39 -9.13
CA ASP A 833 8.26 5.68 -9.81
C ASP A 833 9.00 6.84 -9.12
N LYS A 834 9.69 6.61 -7.99
CA LYS A 834 10.53 7.63 -7.33
C LYS A 834 11.98 7.15 -7.20
N TRP A 835 12.86 7.65 -8.07
CA TRP A 835 14.31 7.55 -7.84
C TRP A 835 14.71 8.52 -6.74
N THR A 836 15.44 8.03 -5.73
CA THR A 836 15.85 8.82 -4.56
C THR A 836 17.37 8.97 -4.52
N PHE A 837 17.90 10.05 -3.94
CA PHE A 837 19.33 10.31 -3.79
C PHE A 837 20.09 9.11 -3.18
N GLY A 838 19.46 8.36 -2.27
CA GLY A 838 20.00 7.15 -1.66
C GLY A 838 20.45 6.04 -2.62
N GLN A 839 19.87 5.93 -3.82
CA GLN A 839 20.31 4.93 -4.83
C GLN A 839 21.65 5.31 -5.46
N ILE A 840 21.90 6.61 -5.66
CA ILE A 840 23.17 7.13 -6.21
C ILE A 840 24.28 6.94 -5.17
N VAL A 841 24.00 7.27 -3.90
CA VAL A 841 24.93 7.03 -2.78
C VAL A 841 25.28 5.55 -2.66
N ALA A 842 24.28 4.66 -2.76
CA ALA A 842 24.49 3.21 -2.74
C ALA A 842 25.51 2.75 -3.78
N VAL A 843 25.32 3.16 -5.05
CA VAL A 843 26.19 2.74 -6.15
C VAL A 843 27.59 3.32 -5.98
N LEU A 844 27.72 4.61 -5.68
CA LEU A 844 29.02 5.27 -5.57
C LEU A 844 29.87 4.71 -4.43
N LEU A 845 29.24 4.27 -3.35
CA LEU A 845 29.93 3.82 -2.15
C LEU A 845 30.26 2.32 -2.21
N TRP A 846 29.35 1.48 -2.71
CA TRP A 846 29.55 0.02 -2.75
C TRP A 846 30.29 -0.47 -4.00
N ALA A 847 30.13 0.18 -5.15
CA ALA A 847 30.77 -0.26 -6.38
C ALA A 847 32.31 -0.35 -6.27
N PRO A 848 33.03 0.64 -5.70
CA PRO A 848 34.49 0.55 -5.56
C PRO A 848 34.96 -0.65 -4.73
N VAL A 849 34.25 -0.97 -3.63
CA VAL A 849 34.57 -2.10 -2.75
C VAL A 849 34.39 -3.43 -3.50
N VAL A 850 33.25 -3.57 -4.19
CA VAL A 850 32.91 -4.77 -4.97
C VAL A 850 33.88 -4.95 -6.14
N PHE A 851 34.14 -3.90 -6.93
CA PHE A 851 35.08 -3.95 -8.05
C PHE A 851 36.48 -4.31 -7.60
N LYS A 852 36.94 -3.75 -6.48
CA LYS A 852 38.27 -4.05 -5.95
C LYS A 852 38.38 -5.48 -5.42
N TYR A 853 37.34 -6.01 -4.79
CA TYR A 853 37.29 -7.42 -4.42
C TYR A 853 37.45 -8.35 -5.62
N PHE A 854 36.72 -8.10 -6.70
CA PHE A 854 36.86 -8.88 -7.93
C PHE A 854 38.23 -8.68 -8.59
N TYR A 855 38.73 -7.44 -8.63
CA TYR A 855 40.05 -7.14 -9.16
C TYR A 855 41.16 -7.92 -8.43
N LEU A 856 41.13 -7.95 -7.09
CA LEU A 856 42.13 -8.68 -6.31
C LEU A 856 42.01 -10.20 -6.46
N ASN A 857 40.80 -10.73 -6.66
CA ASN A 857 40.61 -12.15 -6.96
C ASN A 857 41.18 -12.54 -8.33
N ILE A 858 40.99 -11.69 -9.35
CA ILE A 858 41.44 -11.96 -10.73
C ILE A 858 42.95 -11.71 -10.88
N PHE A 859 43.42 -10.55 -10.42
CA PHE A 859 44.77 -10.03 -10.70
C PHE A 859 45.75 -10.20 -9.53
N GLY A 860 45.28 -10.47 -8.31
CA GLY A 860 46.14 -10.65 -7.14
C GLY A 860 46.69 -9.31 -6.60
N VAL A 861 47.32 -9.36 -5.42
CA VAL A 861 47.89 -8.18 -4.75
C VAL A 861 49.30 -7.89 -5.29
N LYS A 862 49.55 -6.65 -5.77
CA LYS A 862 50.89 -6.18 -6.16
C LYS A 862 51.75 -5.83 -4.93
N GLU A 863 53.05 -6.07 -5.04
CA GLU A 863 54.06 -5.72 -4.02
C GLU A 863 54.02 -4.20 -3.74
N GLY A 864 53.72 -3.82 -2.50
CA GLY A 864 53.50 -2.41 -2.09
C GLY A 864 52.13 -2.14 -1.45
N VAL A 865 51.08 -2.87 -1.85
CA VAL A 865 49.75 -2.80 -1.18
C VAL A 865 49.73 -3.63 0.12
N GLY A 866 50.66 -4.59 0.25
CA GLY A 866 50.80 -5.48 1.40
C GLY A 866 51.13 -4.81 2.74
N ASN A 867 51.50 -3.52 2.76
CA ASN A 867 51.74 -2.79 4.01
C ASN A 867 50.47 -2.53 4.84
N ARG A 868 49.29 -2.69 4.23
CA ARG A 868 47.98 -2.70 4.91
C ARG A 868 47.52 -4.12 5.27
N ILE A 869 48.33 -5.16 5.11
CA ILE A 869 47.95 -6.53 5.45
C ILE A 869 48.77 -6.95 6.68
N ASP A 870 48.15 -7.66 7.62
CA ASP A 870 48.88 -8.20 8.78
C ASP A 870 50.15 -8.94 8.33
N SER A 871 51.26 -8.72 9.02
CA SER A 871 52.58 -9.33 8.78
C SER A 871 52.57 -10.87 8.62
N HIS A 872 51.51 -11.55 9.08
CA HIS A 872 51.31 -12.99 8.91
C HIS A 872 50.87 -13.40 7.49
N TYR A 873 50.38 -12.49 6.66
CA TYR A 873 50.04 -12.72 5.26
C TYR A 873 51.08 -12.07 4.34
N LYS A 874 52.34 -12.48 4.47
CA LYS A 874 53.37 -12.10 3.50
C LYS A 874 53.07 -12.75 2.15
N VAL A 875 52.97 -11.92 1.11
CA VAL A 875 53.03 -12.39 -0.27
C VAL A 875 54.46 -12.88 -0.52
N VAL A 876 54.65 -14.20 -0.51
CA VAL A 876 55.96 -14.80 -0.83
C VAL A 876 55.94 -15.20 -2.31
N ARG A 877 56.93 -14.73 -3.06
CA ARG A 877 57.17 -15.18 -4.45
C ARG A 877 57.43 -16.69 -4.42
N LYS A 878 56.61 -17.46 -5.14
CA LYS A 878 56.86 -18.89 -5.33
C LYS A 878 58.04 -19.02 -6.30
N GLY A 879 59.26 -19.00 -5.77
CA GLY A 879 60.47 -18.92 -6.60
C GLY A 879 61.81 -19.18 -5.93
N ASP A 880 62.00 -18.97 -4.63
CA ASP A 880 63.33 -19.12 -4.00
C ASP A 880 63.27 -19.96 -2.72
N ASP A 881 63.27 -21.28 -2.89
CA ASP A 881 63.72 -22.22 -1.88
C ASP A 881 64.37 -23.41 -2.61
N LYS A 882 65.67 -23.32 -2.84
CA LYS A 882 66.54 -24.51 -2.89
C LYS A 882 67.24 -24.61 -1.53
N PRO A 883 67.38 -25.82 -0.96
CA PRO A 883 67.86 -25.98 0.41
C PRO A 883 69.38 -25.81 0.46
N SER A 884 69.89 -24.89 1.28
CA SER A 884 71.27 -24.94 1.78
C SER A 884 71.26 -25.21 3.28
N GLN A 885 71.99 -26.27 3.65
CA GLN A 885 72.30 -26.64 5.03
C GLN A 885 73.21 -25.57 5.67
N GLN A 886 72.93 -25.15 6.90
CA GLN A 886 73.81 -25.34 8.08
C GLN A 886 73.44 -24.44 9.28
N SER A 887 73.48 -25.10 10.45
CA SER A 887 73.83 -24.66 11.81
C SER A 887 73.18 -23.43 12.45
N THR A 888 72.34 -23.74 13.46
CA THR A 888 72.39 -23.24 14.85
C THR A 888 72.97 -21.85 15.10
N ASP A 889 72.11 -20.92 15.55
CA ASP A 889 72.25 -20.38 16.91
C ASP A 889 70.93 -19.74 17.40
N GLN A 890 70.73 -19.84 18.71
CA GLN A 890 69.62 -19.26 19.46
C GLN A 890 69.81 -17.74 19.67
N ILE A 891 68.77 -17.13 20.27
CA ILE A 891 68.72 -15.87 21.06
C ILE A 891 68.29 -14.61 20.25
N PRO A 892 67.61 -13.60 20.85
CA PRO A 892 66.18 -13.54 21.16
C PRO A 892 65.47 -12.33 20.49
N LEU A 893 64.14 -12.31 20.53
CA LEU A 893 63.35 -11.12 20.22
C LEU A 893 63.60 -10.03 21.27
N THR A 894 64.24 -8.91 20.89
CA THR A 894 64.17 -7.66 21.65
C THR A 894 63.29 -6.64 20.96
N SER A 895 62.29 -6.19 21.70
CA SER A 895 61.37 -5.08 21.46
C SER A 895 62.08 -3.73 21.55
N THR A 896 62.12 -2.95 20.48
CA THR A 896 62.03 -1.47 20.48
C THR A 896 61.99 -0.97 19.03
N GLY A 897 61.12 0.00 18.76
CA GLY A 897 60.94 0.61 17.44
C GLY A 897 62.13 1.44 16.96
N TYR A 898 62.07 1.73 15.65
CA TYR A 898 62.84 2.75 14.91
C TYR A 898 64.32 2.90 15.24
N LYS A 899 65.17 2.34 14.36
CA LYS A 899 66.47 2.94 13.99
C LYS A 899 66.73 2.75 12.50
N ASN A 900 67.02 3.87 11.83
CA ASN A 900 67.60 3.93 10.50
C ASN A 900 68.97 3.23 10.47
N VAL A 901 69.10 2.26 9.55
CA VAL A 901 70.18 2.02 8.55
C VAL A 901 71.65 2.26 8.95
N PRO A 902 72.56 1.36 8.54
CA PRO A 902 73.61 1.79 7.61
C PRO A 902 73.62 0.93 6.33
N ASN A 903 73.47 1.63 5.20
CA ASN A 903 73.90 1.19 3.89
C ASN A 903 75.42 1.17 3.93
N ASN A 904 76.02 0.03 3.64
CA ASN A 904 77.34 0.02 3.01
C ASN A 904 77.11 -0.17 1.51
N GLU A 905 77.29 0.96 0.82
CA GLU A 905 78.07 1.12 -0.41
C GLU A 905 78.41 -0.17 -1.17
N ASP A 906 77.82 -0.31 -2.37
CA ASP A 906 78.61 -0.08 -3.58
C ASP A 906 77.71 0.20 -4.80
N GLY A 907 77.91 1.39 -5.38
CA GLY A 907 78.00 1.51 -6.83
C GLY A 907 76.79 2.00 -7.61
N ARG A 908 76.71 3.34 -7.69
CA ARG A 908 76.19 4.21 -8.79
C ARG A 908 74.92 4.97 -8.41
N GLU A 909 75.07 6.18 -7.86
CA GLU A 909 75.19 7.46 -8.61
C GLU A 909 73.89 7.76 -9.38
N HIS A 910 73.18 8.87 -9.29
CA HIS A 910 73.18 10.16 -8.56
C HIS A 910 71.76 10.70 -8.90
N GLY A 911 70.98 11.43 -8.11
CA GLY A 911 71.09 12.01 -6.78
C GLY A 911 69.81 12.81 -6.49
N GLY A 912 69.72 13.35 -5.28
CA GLY A 912 68.98 14.59 -4.99
C GLY A 912 67.56 14.46 -4.42
N LEU A 913 67.49 14.41 -3.08
CA LEU A 913 66.35 14.82 -2.24
C LEU A 913 65.99 16.31 -2.50
N GLU A 914 64.80 16.86 -2.24
CA GLU A 914 64.11 16.97 -0.95
C GLU A 914 62.59 17.31 -1.08
N ASP A 915 61.83 16.84 -0.08
CA ASP A 915 60.50 17.26 0.43
C ASP A 915 60.59 18.67 1.09
N PRO A 916 59.56 19.40 1.62
CA PRO A 916 58.08 19.28 1.60
C PRO A 916 57.30 20.60 1.30
N ARG A 917 55.98 20.46 1.12
CA ARG A 917 54.90 21.41 1.51
C ARG A 917 54.86 22.84 0.90
N THR A 918 54.00 22.96 -0.12
CA THR A 918 53.09 24.12 -0.42
C THR A 918 53.73 25.46 -0.89
N PRO A 919 52.95 26.44 -1.39
CA PRO A 919 52.56 26.57 -2.81
C PRO A 919 52.96 27.96 -3.40
N LYS A 920 52.97 28.12 -4.73
CA LYS A 920 52.48 29.31 -5.49
C LYS A 920 53.09 29.45 -6.89
N TRP A 921 52.19 29.61 -7.86
CA TRP A 921 52.16 30.62 -8.93
C TRP A 921 53.46 31.09 -9.63
N GLY A 922 53.47 30.88 -10.96
CA GLY A 922 53.69 31.98 -11.92
C GLY A 922 55.04 32.04 -12.64
N ARG A 923 54.97 31.86 -13.98
CA ARG A 923 55.62 32.61 -15.10
C ARG A 923 57.12 32.97 -14.97
N GLN A 924 57.99 32.93 -15.99
CA GLN A 924 57.84 33.02 -17.45
C GLN A 924 59.25 32.88 -18.08
N HIS A 925 59.26 32.83 -19.42
CA HIS A 925 60.38 33.02 -20.37
C HIS A 925 61.23 31.80 -20.64
N SER A 926 61.64 31.48 -21.86
CA SER A 926 61.51 32.01 -23.25
C SER A 926 62.28 30.99 -24.10
N ALA A 927 62.27 30.86 -25.42
CA ALA A 927 61.66 31.44 -26.61
C ALA A 927 61.96 30.44 -27.73
N SER A 928 61.11 30.34 -28.76
CA SER A 928 61.55 30.64 -30.14
C SER A 928 60.42 30.38 -31.15
N SER A 929 60.08 31.47 -31.85
CA SER A 929 59.73 31.58 -33.29
C SER A 929 58.51 30.83 -33.84
N ARG A 930 57.74 31.33 -34.81
CA ARG A 930 57.58 32.65 -35.46
C ARG A 930 56.34 32.49 -36.35
N ASP A 931 55.60 33.60 -36.48
CA ASP A 931 54.81 34.04 -37.64
C ASP A 931 53.61 33.23 -38.16
N GLY A 932 52.53 33.96 -38.45
CA GLY A 932 51.60 33.60 -39.54
C GLY A 932 50.13 33.88 -39.25
N ALA A 933 49.64 35.02 -39.72
CA ALA A 933 48.29 35.56 -39.52
C ALA A 933 47.18 34.95 -40.40
N SER A 934 45.93 35.16 -39.96
CA SER A 934 44.68 35.41 -40.75
C SER A 934 44.19 34.29 -41.69
N SER A 935 42.91 34.04 -41.97
CA SER A 935 41.58 34.54 -41.58
C SER A 935 40.55 33.68 -42.38
N VAL A 936 39.26 33.93 -42.16
CA VAL A 936 38.08 33.53 -42.95
C VAL A 936 37.36 32.28 -42.47
N GLY A 937 36.22 32.52 -41.80
CA GLY A 937 35.22 31.51 -41.50
C GLY A 937 34.15 31.43 -42.60
N ILE A 938 33.46 30.29 -42.62
CA ILE A 938 32.11 30.13 -43.18
C ILE A 938 31.35 29.17 -42.26
N THR A 939 30.11 29.55 -41.98
CA THR A 939 29.07 28.96 -41.13
C THR A 939 28.63 27.53 -41.52
N GLU A 940 28.36 26.72 -40.48
CA GLU A 940 27.40 25.60 -40.27
C GLU A 940 26.56 25.05 -41.46
N PRO A 941 26.18 23.74 -41.50
CA PRO A 941 25.38 23.10 -40.43
C PRO A 941 25.49 21.56 -40.23
N GLN A 942 24.84 21.07 -39.17
CA GLN A 942 24.21 19.75 -38.94
C GLN A 942 24.92 18.41 -39.31
N SER A 943 24.89 17.52 -38.31
CA SER A 943 24.80 16.04 -38.39
C SER A 943 26.03 15.28 -38.91
N PHE A 944 26.33 14.11 -38.30
CA PHE A 944 26.21 12.81 -38.97
C PHE A 944 26.45 11.63 -37.99
N PRO A 945 25.87 10.44 -38.25
CA PRO A 945 25.79 9.29 -37.36
C PRO A 945 26.70 8.09 -37.75
N TRP A 946 26.72 7.10 -36.86
CA TRP A 946 26.97 5.65 -36.97
C TRP A 946 27.26 4.99 -38.35
N SER A 947 28.34 4.17 -38.41
CA SER A 947 28.31 2.68 -38.35
C SER A 947 29.40 1.95 -39.17
N ASN A 948 29.86 0.83 -38.58
CA ASN A 948 30.31 -0.45 -39.15
C ASN A 948 31.48 -0.55 -40.17
N SER A 949 32.55 -1.26 -39.79
CA SER A 949 32.77 -2.70 -40.13
C SER A 949 34.25 -3.11 -40.02
N ARG A 950 34.57 -4.00 -39.08
CA ARG A 950 35.33 -5.26 -39.24
C ARG A 950 35.53 -5.95 -37.89
#